data_AF-A0A1G3ARX7-F1
#
_entry.id   AF-A0A1G3ARX7-F1
#
_cell.length_a   1.000
_cell.length_b   1.000
_cell.length_c   1.000
_cell.angle_alpha   90.00
_cell.angle_beta   90.00
_cell.angle_gamma   90.00
#
_symmetry.space_group_name_H-M   'P 1'
#
loop_
_entity.id
_entity.type
_entity.pdbx_description
1 polymer ?
#
loop_
_entity_poly.entity_id
_entity_poly.type
_entity_poly.pdbx_seq_one_letter_code
_entity_poly.pdbx_strand_id
1 'polypeptide(L)'
;MNWTNVRLILSREIRDQLRDRRTLFMIFVLPILLYPLLGMSFFQVAQFTEEKPSSVLVVGARDLAHLPPLVENRQFAARLFNHSDQARRDGADRVGLLEVHFARDEPEGPDRKRSNPRAEAAGAIQAGQYDAAVYFPPDFADRLEAFREALRPGTHRPEEPEETDPTAETPAAQGTPSVPRPEIIYSTANEKSQIAFARLFSVLERWRQEIVQEELAKVGLPTSATRPFDVRSADVAEETGLRGAAVWSKVLPILLLVWALTGAFYPAIDLCAGEKERGTLETLLSSPAERSEIVLGKLVTIMLFSMATAVLNLVSMGVTGWLILAQLPQFGPPSPTAAVWLSIALVPVSALFSALCLALAAFARSTKEGQYYLMPLLLVTMPLVILPMAPGVELNLGNSLIPVTGVVLLLRSMLEGNFWLDWPFALPVAAVTLACCLLSIRWAVEQFNSESVLFREGERLDVGLWLRHLLQDRRPTPTVAGAASCGVLILLLRFFLSLSVSMPDGFRGLAVLAIVTQLAVILAPALVMTVMLTTSAGQTLLLRRPAWATLPAVAALAVVLHPSVDALRAAVLQLYPVSEQTAKALEGMFRGAPAFWQLVLVVAVVPAICEEIAFRGFILSGFRHLGHKYRAIFYSALFFGLSHVILQQQIVACLVGVVIGLVVVQTGSIWPGVLFHLIHNTLGLLVAQVSGKVTPQLLDRWPALAWLVSPSDDGMLFRWPVVVASGLAACALLAWFQRLPYSKSSEEERHEALLRASETDD
;
A
#
# COMPACT_ATOMS: atom_id res chain seq x y z
N MET A 1 -0.94 -42.65 6.52
CA MET A 1 -1.65 -42.03 5.36
C MET A 1 -2.17 -43.06 4.35
N ASN A 2 -3.40 -43.51 4.57
CA ASN A 2 -4.19 -44.36 3.71
C ASN A 2 -5.14 -43.51 2.85
N TRP A 3 -4.92 -43.50 1.53
CA TRP A 3 -5.73 -42.74 0.57
C TRP A 3 -7.21 -43.14 0.53
N THR A 4 -7.54 -44.35 0.98
CA THR A 4 -8.93 -44.82 1.08
C THR A 4 -9.68 -44.02 2.14
N ASN A 5 -9.07 -43.78 3.30
CA ASN A 5 -9.65 -42.98 4.37
C ASN A 5 -9.88 -41.54 3.89
N VAL A 6 -8.87 -40.94 3.26
CA VAL A 6 -8.95 -39.58 2.70
C VAL A 6 -10.11 -39.47 1.69
N ARG A 7 -10.21 -40.44 0.77
CA ARG A 7 -11.29 -40.47 -0.24
C ARG A 7 -12.68 -40.63 0.38
N LEU A 8 -12.82 -41.45 1.41
CA LEU A 8 -14.08 -41.64 2.14
C LEU A 8 -14.52 -40.36 2.85
N ILE A 9 -13.59 -39.71 3.55
CA ILE A 9 -13.83 -38.43 4.22
C ILE A 9 -14.21 -37.37 3.18
N LEU A 10 -13.42 -37.19 2.13
CA LEU A 10 -13.73 -36.28 1.01
C LEU A 10 -15.14 -36.51 0.45
N SER A 11 -15.51 -37.77 0.19
CA SER A 11 -16.82 -38.11 -0.37
C SER A 11 -17.97 -37.80 0.58
N ARG A 12 -17.75 -37.98 1.89
CA ARG A 12 -18.70 -37.57 2.93
C ARG A 12 -18.85 -36.05 2.94
N GLU A 13 -17.74 -35.33 3.07
CA GLU A 13 -17.75 -33.86 3.23
C GLU A 13 -18.38 -33.16 2.02
N ILE A 14 -18.06 -33.60 0.80
CA ILE A 14 -18.72 -33.10 -0.42
C ILE A 14 -20.23 -33.34 -0.38
N ARG A 15 -20.66 -34.54 0.03
CA ARG A 15 -22.09 -34.88 0.07
C ARG A 15 -22.83 -34.04 1.10
N ASP A 16 -22.22 -33.79 2.26
CA ASP A 16 -22.83 -32.99 3.31
C ASP A 16 -22.93 -31.51 2.89
N GLN A 17 -21.88 -30.95 2.28
CA GLN A 17 -21.90 -29.59 1.72
C GLN A 17 -22.94 -29.43 0.59
N LEU A 18 -23.05 -30.40 -0.32
CA LEU A 18 -24.03 -30.37 -1.41
C LEU A 18 -25.49 -30.50 -0.92
N ARG A 19 -25.73 -30.99 0.30
CA ARG A 19 -27.06 -31.06 0.90
C ARG A 19 -27.48 -29.74 1.54
N ASP A 20 -26.53 -28.94 1.99
CA ASP A 20 -26.81 -27.64 2.60
C ASP A 20 -27.12 -26.58 1.51
N ARG A 21 -28.41 -26.41 1.25
CA ARG A 21 -28.93 -25.42 0.28
C ARG A 21 -28.53 -23.99 0.64
N ARG A 22 -28.39 -23.67 1.94
CA ARG A 22 -27.99 -22.33 2.37
C ARG A 22 -26.55 -22.06 1.99
N THR A 23 -25.69 -23.03 2.26
CA THR A 23 -24.26 -22.94 1.94
C THR A 23 -24.04 -22.91 0.42
N LEU A 24 -24.73 -23.75 -0.35
CA LEU A 24 -24.70 -23.68 -1.83
C LEU A 24 -25.20 -22.35 -2.39
N PHE A 25 -26.28 -21.80 -1.83
CA PHE A 25 -26.79 -20.49 -2.25
C PHE A 25 -25.77 -19.39 -1.98
N MET A 26 -25.17 -19.36 -0.79
CA MET A 26 -24.19 -18.34 -0.41
C MET A 26 -22.88 -18.44 -1.20
N ILE A 27 -22.43 -19.66 -1.50
CA ILE A 27 -21.16 -19.90 -2.19
C ILE A 27 -21.29 -19.72 -3.71
N PHE A 28 -22.34 -20.25 -4.31
CA PHE A 28 -22.48 -20.28 -5.77
C PHE A 28 -23.47 -19.24 -6.29
N VAL A 29 -24.70 -19.24 -5.78
CA VAL A 29 -25.80 -18.47 -6.40
C VAL A 29 -25.67 -16.97 -6.13
N LEU A 30 -25.44 -16.60 -4.87
CA LEU A 30 -25.40 -15.19 -4.46
C LEU A 30 -24.28 -14.42 -5.18
N PRO A 31 -23.02 -14.89 -5.24
CA PRO A 31 -21.96 -14.16 -5.93
C PRO A 31 -22.18 -14.03 -7.44
N ILE A 32 -22.67 -15.10 -8.09
CA ILE A 32 -22.98 -15.12 -9.52
C ILE A 32 -24.04 -14.08 -9.88
N LEU A 33 -25.01 -13.82 -8.99
CA LEU A 33 -26.07 -12.82 -9.21
C LEU A 33 -25.63 -11.40 -8.79
N LEU A 34 -24.98 -11.29 -7.63
CA LEU A 34 -24.67 -10.01 -7.00
C LEU A 34 -23.63 -9.22 -7.80
N TYR A 35 -22.56 -9.86 -8.27
CA TYR A 35 -21.47 -9.13 -8.94
C TYR A 35 -21.88 -8.55 -10.30
N PRO A 36 -22.57 -9.29 -11.20
CA PRO A 36 -23.12 -8.70 -12.42
C PRO A 36 -24.11 -7.59 -12.14
N LEU A 37 -24.98 -7.75 -11.15
CA LEU A 37 -25.97 -6.73 -10.79
C LEU A 37 -25.29 -5.44 -10.30
N LEU A 38 -24.28 -5.55 -9.44
CA LEU A 38 -23.48 -4.41 -8.97
C LEU A 38 -22.76 -3.73 -10.15
N GLY A 39 -22.14 -4.51 -11.04
CA GLY A 39 -21.47 -3.99 -12.23
C GLY A 39 -22.42 -3.25 -13.17
N MET A 40 -23.59 -3.83 -13.47
CA MET A 40 -24.64 -3.19 -14.28
C MET A 40 -25.19 -1.93 -13.60
N SER A 41 -25.41 -1.97 -12.28
CA SER A 41 -25.90 -0.81 -11.52
C SER A 41 -24.88 0.33 -11.55
N PHE A 42 -23.59 0.03 -11.34
CA PHE A 42 -22.51 1.03 -11.42
C PHE A 42 -22.42 1.63 -12.82
N PHE A 43 -22.52 0.80 -13.85
CA PHE A 43 -22.53 1.25 -15.24
C PHE A 43 -23.72 2.17 -15.55
N GLN A 44 -24.94 1.81 -15.11
CA GLN A 44 -26.12 2.64 -15.26
C GLN A 44 -25.99 3.98 -14.52
N VAL A 45 -25.45 3.97 -13.30
CA VAL A 45 -25.20 5.21 -12.53
C VAL A 45 -24.17 6.10 -13.23
N ALA A 46 -23.12 5.52 -13.80
CA ALA A 46 -22.10 6.26 -14.55
C ALA A 46 -22.72 6.92 -15.80
N GLN A 47 -23.49 6.20 -16.60
CA GLN A 47 -24.20 6.76 -17.77
C GLN A 47 -25.18 7.87 -17.37
N PHE A 48 -25.97 7.66 -16.32
CA PHE A 48 -26.94 8.65 -15.84
C PHE A 48 -26.29 9.93 -15.32
N THR A 49 -25.02 9.87 -14.93
CA THR A 49 -24.26 11.05 -14.48
C THR A 49 -23.73 11.84 -15.68
N GLU A 50 -23.35 11.17 -16.77
CA GLU A 50 -22.87 11.84 -17.99
C GLU A 50 -23.96 12.53 -18.81
N GLU A 51 -25.22 12.10 -18.71
CA GLU A 51 -26.34 12.62 -19.53
C GLU A 51 -27.10 13.81 -18.91
N LYS A 52 -26.80 14.20 -17.66
CA LYS A 52 -27.51 15.33 -17.03
C LYS A 52 -26.99 16.68 -17.53
N PRO A 53 -27.89 17.67 -17.77
CA PRO A 53 -27.47 19.02 -18.08
C PRO A 53 -26.76 19.65 -16.88
N SER A 54 -25.70 20.42 -17.15
CA SER A 54 -24.99 21.23 -16.17
C SER A 54 -25.45 22.68 -16.30
N SER A 55 -25.86 23.27 -15.20
CA SER A 55 -26.21 24.69 -15.11
C SER A 55 -24.94 25.53 -15.05
N VAL A 56 -24.76 26.46 -15.98
CA VAL A 56 -23.58 27.31 -16.08
C VAL A 56 -23.97 28.78 -16.05
N LEU A 57 -23.34 29.55 -15.18
CA LEU A 57 -23.50 31.00 -15.11
C LEU A 57 -22.45 31.70 -15.97
N VAL A 58 -22.88 32.57 -16.88
CA VAL A 58 -21.99 33.42 -17.69
C VAL A 58 -22.09 34.86 -17.18
N VAL A 59 -20.93 35.42 -16.82
CA VAL A 59 -20.78 36.76 -16.25
C VAL A 59 -19.87 37.59 -17.16
N GLY A 60 -20.34 38.75 -17.62
CA GLY A 60 -19.51 39.72 -18.38
C GLY A 60 -19.41 39.51 -19.90
N ALA A 61 -20.20 38.64 -20.52
CA ALA A 61 -20.05 38.28 -21.94
C ALA A 61 -20.69 39.26 -22.96
N ARG A 62 -21.09 40.49 -22.58
CA ARG A 62 -21.96 41.35 -23.41
C ARG A 62 -21.26 42.16 -24.51
N ASP A 63 -19.96 42.43 -24.40
CA ASP A 63 -19.23 43.33 -25.31
C ASP A 63 -18.25 42.61 -26.27
N LEU A 64 -18.61 41.42 -26.76
CA LEU A 64 -17.76 40.66 -27.69
C LEU A 64 -18.13 40.91 -29.18
N ALA A 65 -18.54 42.14 -29.52
CA ALA A 65 -19.14 42.52 -30.82
C ALA A 65 -18.21 42.34 -32.06
N HIS A 66 -16.93 41.99 -31.84
CA HIS A 66 -15.91 41.80 -32.87
C HIS A 66 -15.26 40.41 -32.84
N LEU A 67 -15.90 39.45 -32.17
CA LEU A 67 -15.49 38.05 -32.09
C LEU A 67 -16.59 37.14 -32.68
N PRO A 68 -16.24 35.92 -33.13
CA PRO A 68 -17.22 34.88 -33.37
C PRO A 68 -18.19 34.78 -32.18
N PRO A 69 -19.52 34.74 -32.40
CA PRO A 69 -20.47 34.68 -31.29
C PRO A 69 -20.24 33.43 -30.45
N LEU A 70 -19.90 33.63 -29.17
CA LEU A 70 -19.82 32.55 -28.17
C LEU A 70 -21.22 32.03 -27.82
N VAL A 71 -22.21 32.92 -27.85
CA VAL A 71 -23.60 32.67 -27.46
C VAL A 71 -24.54 33.08 -28.58
N GLU A 72 -25.45 32.18 -28.95
CA GLU A 72 -26.54 32.40 -29.90
C GLU A 72 -27.86 31.98 -29.22
N ASN A 73 -28.93 32.77 -29.33
CA ASN A 73 -30.24 32.45 -28.74
C ASN A 73 -30.22 32.09 -27.24
N ARG A 74 -29.36 32.75 -26.44
CA ARG A 74 -29.14 32.48 -25.00
C ARG A 74 -28.59 31.08 -24.68
N GLN A 75 -27.96 30.42 -25.65
CA GLN A 75 -27.21 29.18 -25.48
C GLN A 75 -25.82 29.34 -26.11
N PHE A 76 -24.86 28.48 -25.75
CA PHE A 76 -23.59 28.45 -26.48
C PHE A 76 -23.85 28.10 -27.95
N ALA A 77 -23.13 28.74 -28.88
CA ALA A 77 -23.34 28.52 -30.31
C ALA A 77 -23.18 27.03 -30.66
N ALA A 78 -24.12 26.45 -31.41
CA ALA A 78 -24.18 25.00 -31.69
C ALA A 78 -22.91 24.48 -32.39
N ARG A 79 -22.26 25.33 -33.20
CA ARG A 79 -20.98 25.07 -33.86
C ARG A 79 -19.80 24.80 -32.91
N LEU A 80 -19.90 25.27 -31.67
CA LEU A 80 -18.94 24.98 -30.61
C LEU A 80 -19.14 23.58 -30.01
N PHE A 81 -20.05 22.77 -30.54
CA PHE A 81 -20.27 21.37 -30.18
C PHE A 81 -19.99 20.48 -31.41
N ASN A 82 -19.42 19.28 -31.20
CA ASN A 82 -18.85 18.49 -32.30
C ASN A 82 -19.92 17.99 -33.30
N HIS A 83 -19.69 18.23 -34.59
CA HIS A 83 -20.35 17.55 -35.71
C HIS A 83 -19.35 16.68 -36.48
N SER A 84 -18.82 15.63 -35.87
CA SER A 84 -18.12 14.57 -36.60
C SER A 84 -19.08 13.40 -36.87
N ASP A 85 -19.04 12.80 -38.06
CA ASP A 85 -19.89 11.64 -38.44
C ASP A 85 -19.73 10.43 -37.49
N GLN A 86 -18.63 10.37 -36.72
CA GLN A 86 -18.42 9.39 -35.65
C GLN A 86 -19.31 9.63 -34.42
N ALA A 87 -19.64 10.88 -34.10
CA ALA A 87 -20.51 11.25 -32.97
C ALA A 87 -22.00 11.05 -33.27
N ARG A 88 -22.38 10.97 -34.56
CA ARG A 88 -23.75 10.61 -34.98
C ARG A 88 -24.14 9.18 -34.62
N ARG A 89 -23.17 8.27 -34.41
CA ARG A 89 -23.41 6.88 -34.02
C ARG A 89 -23.53 6.68 -32.50
N ASP A 90 -23.01 7.60 -31.69
CA ASP A 90 -22.89 7.45 -30.23
C ASP A 90 -23.94 8.24 -29.41
N GLY A 91 -24.98 8.79 -30.05
CA GLY A 91 -26.14 9.36 -29.36
C GLY A 91 -26.05 10.85 -28.99
N ALA A 92 -27.08 11.57 -29.45
CA ALA A 92 -27.63 12.85 -28.97
C ALA A 92 -26.69 14.06 -28.69
N ASP A 93 -26.82 15.07 -29.55
CA ASP A 93 -26.92 16.50 -29.24
C ASP A 93 -26.35 16.99 -27.88
N ARG A 94 -25.02 17.00 -27.74
CA ARG A 94 -24.32 17.55 -26.56
C ARG A 94 -24.56 19.06 -26.33
N VAL A 95 -25.21 19.74 -27.28
CA VAL A 95 -25.65 21.14 -27.17
C VAL A 95 -26.63 21.31 -25.99
N GLY A 96 -27.44 20.30 -25.68
CA GLY A 96 -28.43 20.32 -24.59
C GLY A 96 -27.88 20.02 -23.18
N LEU A 97 -26.58 19.71 -23.04
CA LEU A 97 -25.98 19.33 -21.75
C LEU A 97 -25.41 20.52 -20.96
N LEU A 98 -25.47 21.74 -21.50
CA LEU A 98 -25.10 22.97 -20.80
C LEU A 98 -26.30 23.93 -20.78
N GLU A 99 -26.92 24.08 -19.63
CA GLU A 99 -27.96 25.09 -19.39
C GLU A 99 -27.30 26.42 -19.04
N VAL A 100 -27.34 27.37 -19.98
CA VAL A 100 -26.64 28.64 -19.83
C VAL A 100 -27.56 29.67 -19.18
N HIS A 101 -27.10 30.23 -18.07
CA HIS A 101 -27.72 31.35 -17.38
C HIS A 101 -26.81 32.57 -17.48
N PHE A 102 -27.39 33.72 -17.82
CA PHE A 102 -26.65 34.98 -17.83
C PHE A 102 -26.93 35.72 -16.53
N ALA A 103 -25.89 36.26 -15.90
CA ALA A 103 -26.08 37.20 -14.81
C ALA A 103 -26.98 38.36 -15.28
N ARG A 104 -27.94 38.77 -14.44
CA ARG A 104 -28.80 39.92 -14.73
C ARG A 104 -27.95 41.18 -14.62
N ASP A 105 -27.95 42.00 -15.66
CA ASP A 105 -27.53 43.39 -15.56
C ASP A 105 -28.64 44.14 -14.81
N GLU A 106 -28.51 44.29 -13.50
CA GLU A 106 -29.32 45.29 -12.81
C GLU A 106 -28.63 46.66 -12.97
N PRO A 107 -29.36 47.71 -13.40
CA PRO A 107 -28.79 49.06 -13.46
C PRO A 107 -28.36 49.49 -12.07
N GLU A 108 -27.21 50.16 -11.99
CA GLU A 108 -26.60 50.68 -10.76
C GLU A 108 -27.59 51.59 -9.99
N GLY A 109 -28.33 51.00 -9.05
CA GLY A 109 -29.09 51.74 -8.04
C GLY A 109 -28.14 52.28 -6.97
N PRO A 110 -28.37 53.48 -6.42
CA PRO A 110 -27.39 54.22 -5.61
C PRO A 110 -27.02 53.58 -4.26
N ASP A 111 -27.66 52.48 -3.84
CA ASP A 111 -27.50 51.88 -2.50
C ASP A 111 -26.94 50.45 -2.46
N ARG A 112 -26.52 49.87 -3.60
CA ARG A 112 -25.83 48.56 -3.58
C ARG A 112 -24.32 48.76 -3.58
N LYS A 113 -23.68 48.45 -2.46
CA LYS A 113 -22.22 48.28 -2.34
C LYS A 113 -21.71 47.56 -3.59
N ARG A 114 -20.72 48.14 -4.30
CA ARG A 114 -20.00 47.55 -5.46
C ARG A 114 -19.78 46.05 -5.21
N SER A 115 -20.67 45.21 -5.71
CA SER A 115 -20.55 43.79 -5.55
C SER A 115 -19.60 43.29 -6.63
N ASN A 116 -18.59 42.52 -6.23
CA ASN A 116 -17.63 41.97 -7.16
C ASN A 116 -18.33 40.82 -7.91
N PRO A 117 -18.62 40.93 -9.23
CA PRO A 117 -19.40 39.93 -9.96
C PRO A 117 -18.75 38.54 -9.94
N ARG A 118 -17.43 38.50 -9.85
CA ARG A 118 -16.65 37.26 -9.66
C ARG A 118 -16.92 36.61 -8.30
N ALA A 119 -17.01 37.42 -7.24
CA ALA A 119 -17.27 36.93 -5.89
C ALA A 119 -18.72 36.44 -5.74
N GLU A 120 -19.66 37.10 -6.41
CA GLU A 120 -21.06 36.64 -6.49
C GLU A 120 -21.18 35.31 -7.23
N ALA A 121 -20.49 35.17 -8.38
CA ALA A 121 -20.44 33.91 -9.11
C ALA A 121 -19.85 32.78 -8.24
N ALA A 122 -18.73 33.04 -7.55
CA ALA A 122 -18.15 32.08 -6.62
C ALA A 122 -19.11 31.71 -5.46
N GLY A 123 -19.82 32.70 -4.91
CA GLY A 123 -20.85 32.48 -3.90
C GLY A 123 -22.03 31.63 -4.42
N ALA A 124 -22.44 31.83 -5.67
CA ALA A 124 -23.51 31.05 -6.30
C ALA A 124 -23.10 29.57 -6.55
N ILE A 125 -21.84 29.31 -6.91
CA ILE A 125 -21.29 27.94 -6.99
C ILE A 125 -21.23 27.30 -5.60
N GLN A 126 -20.76 28.03 -4.58
CA GLN A 126 -20.72 27.53 -3.20
C GLN A 126 -22.12 27.24 -2.63
N ALA A 127 -23.10 28.06 -2.99
CA ALA A 127 -24.51 27.87 -2.62
C ALA A 127 -25.22 26.78 -3.45
N GLY A 128 -24.54 26.18 -4.44
CA GLY A 128 -25.10 25.13 -5.29
C GLY A 128 -26.19 25.59 -6.26
N GLN A 129 -26.24 26.90 -6.58
CA GLN A 129 -27.22 27.48 -7.51
C GLN A 129 -26.85 27.22 -8.97
N TYR A 130 -25.55 27.13 -9.27
CA TYR A 130 -25.00 26.77 -10.58
C TYR A 130 -23.87 25.76 -10.40
N ASP A 131 -23.63 24.92 -11.41
CA ASP A 131 -22.57 23.91 -11.38
C ASP A 131 -21.21 24.51 -11.72
N ALA A 132 -21.12 25.47 -12.65
CA ALA A 132 -19.90 26.25 -12.90
C ALA A 132 -20.23 27.67 -13.38
N ALA A 133 -19.25 28.58 -13.36
CA ALA A 133 -19.40 29.90 -13.94
C ALA A 133 -18.22 30.30 -14.83
N VAL A 134 -18.47 31.00 -15.93
CA VAL A 134 -17.44 31.72 -16.69
C VAL A 134 -17.52 33.20 -16.32
N TYR A 135 -16.39 33.74 -15.90
CA TYR A 135 -16.23 35.16 -15.65
C TYR A 135 -15.34 35.79 -16.72
N PHE A 136 -15.90 36.74 -17.47
CA PHE A 136 -15.18 37.63 -18.35
C PHE A 136 -14.94 38.97 -17.61
N PRO A 137 -13.67 39.39 -17.45
CA PRO A 137 -13.36 40.73 -16.96
C PRO A 137 -14.03 41.82 -17.80
N PRO A 138 -14.43 42.97 -17.22
CA PRO A 138 -15.12 44.03 -17.96
C PRO A 138 -14.27 44.63 -19.09
N ASP A 139 -12.95 44.61 -18.95
CA ASP A 139 -11.98 45.08 -19.94
C ASP A 139 -11.45 43.96 -20.85
N PHE A 140 -12.12 42.80 -20.87
CA PHE A 140 -11.69 41.64 -21.64
C PHE A 140 -11.64 41.92 -23.15
N ALA A 141 -12.69 42.55 -23.69
CA ALA A 141 -12.77 42.90 -25.11
C ALA A 141 -11.72 43.96 -25.47
N ASP A 142 -11.63 45.04 -24.68
CA ASP A 142 -10.68 46.14 -24.88
C ASP A 142 -9.23 45.66 -24.85
N ARG A 143 -8.88 44.79 -23.89
CA ARG A 143 -7.52 44.21 -23.81
C ARG A 143 -7.22 43.28 -24.97
N LEU A 144 -8.21 42.55 -25.47
CA LEU A 144 -8.04 41.66 -26.61
C LEU A 144 -7.83 42.47 -27.89
N GLU A 145 -8.55 43.59 -28.02
CA GLU A 145 -8.40 44.53 -29.13
C GLU A 145 -7.05 45.27 -29.08
N ALA A 146 -6.65 45.80 -27.92
CA ALA A 146 -5.32 46.37 -27.71
C ALA A 146 -4.20 45.36 -28.03
N PHE A 147 -4.41 44.08 -27.69
CA PHE A 147 -3.50 43.01 -28.05
C PHE A 147 -3.42 42.79 -29.57
N ARG A 148 -4.56 42.83 -30.28
CA ARG A 148 -4.62 42.73 -31.74
C ARG A 148 -3.91 43.91 -32.42
N GLU A 149 -4.12 45.13 -31.93
CA GLU A 149 -3.50 46.32 -32.50
C GLU A 149 -1.98 46.33 -32.38
N ALA A 150 -1.46 45.86 -31.25
CA ALA A 150 -0.01 45.71 -31.05
C ALA A 150 0.64 44.66 -31.97
N LEU A 151 -0.14 43.73 -32.54
CA LEU A 151 0.34 42.69 -33.45
C LEU A 151 0.22 43.04 -34.94
N ARG A 152 -0.40 44.19 -35.29
CA ARG A 152 -0.54 44.59 -36.70
C ARG A 152 0.82 44.96 -37.30
N PRO A 153 1.23 44.37 -38.45
CA PRO A 153 2.50 44.69 -39.07
C PRO A 153 2.51 46.14 -39.56
N GLY A 154 3.37 46.97 -38.96
CA GLY A 154 3.56 48.39 -39.31
C GLY A 154 3.47 49.38 -38.14
N THR A 155 3.03 48.97 -36.93
CA THR A 155 2.89 49.87 -35.76
C THR A 155 4.13 49.94 -34.87
N HIS A 156 5.05 48.98 -34.96
CA HIS A 156 6.38 49.06 -34.37
C HIS A 156 7.45 48.72 -35.41
N ARG A 157 8.07 49.75 -35.98
CA ARG A 157 9.40 49.63 -36.57
C ARG A 157 10.36 49.52 -35.37
N PRO A 158 11.14 48.44 -35.20
CA PRO A 158 12.28 48.52 -34.29
C PRO A 158 13.17 49.62 -34.87
N GLU A 159 13.40 50.69 -34.11
CA GLU A 159 14.54 51.56 -34.40
C GLU A 159 15.78 50.67 -34.47
N GLU A 160 16.61 50.90 -35.48
CA GLU A 160 17.84 50.15 -35.72
C GLU A 160 18.67 50.09 -34.42
N PRO A 161 19.25 48.93 -34.06
CA PRO A 161 20.11 48.88 -32.90
C PRO A 161 21.38 49.68 -33.18
N GLU A 162 21.55 50.83 -32.53
CA GLU A 162 22.87 51.45 -32.39
C GLU A 162 23.79 50.48 -31.64
N GLU A 163 24.97 50.23 -32.23
CA GLU A 163 26.03 49.40 -31.67
C GLU A 163 26.33 49.77 -30.22
N THR A 164 25.89 48.97 -29.26
CA THR A 164 26.44 49.01 -27.89
C THR A 164 26.52 47.62 -27.24
N ASP A 165 27.76 47.29 -26.87
CA ASP A 165 28.28 46.38 -25.84
C ASP A 165 27.72 44.94 -25.72
N PRO A 166 28.52 43.88 -26.03
CA PRO A 166 28.12 42.48 -25.92
C PRO A 166 28.04 41.92 -24.48
N THR A 167 28.00 42.77 -23.44
CA THR A 167 27.91 42.34 -22.04
C THR A 167 26.59 42.65 -21.34
N ALA A 168 25.59 43.22 -22.04
CA ALA A 168 24.27 43.45 -21.48
C ALA A 168 23.37 42.21 -21.64
N GLU A 169 22.82 41.72 -20.52
CA GLU A 169 21.75 40.71 -20.50
C GLU A 169 20.60 41.14 -21.42
N THR A 170 20.14 40.22 -22.27
CA THR A 170 19.04 40.42 -23.22
C THR A 170 17.82 41.03 -22.50
N PRO A 171 17.37 42.24 -22.84
CA PRO A 171 16.15 42.78 -22.25
C PRO A 171 14.98 41.95 -22.77
N ALA A 172 14.27 41.26 -21.87
CA ALA A 172 12.98 40.67 -22.16
C ALA A 172 12.10 41.72 -22.86
N ALA A 173 11.50 41.35 -24.00
CA ALA A 173 10.67 42.22 -24.82
C ALA A 173 9.66 43.02 -23.98
N GLN A 174 9.99 44.27 -23.67
CA GLN A 174 9.10 45.22 -23.04
C GLN A 174 8.17 45.74 -24.14
N GLY A 175 6.89 45.38 -24.07
CA GLY A 175 5.87 46.00 -24.92
C GLY A 175 4.73 45.11 -25.39
N THR A 176 4.74 43.79 -25.18
CA THR A 176 3.61 42.95 -25.60
C THR A 176 2.45 43.08 -24.60
N PRO A 177 1.28 43.63 -25.00
CA PRO A 177 0.09 43.65 -24.14
C PRO A 177 -0.25 42.26 -23.58
N SER A 178 -0.70 42.20 -22.32
CA SER A 178 -1.04 40.93 -21.67
C SER A 178 -2.29 40.32 -22.29
N VAL A 179 -2.22 39.06 -22.73
CA VAL A 179 -3.38 38.32 -23.26
C VAL A 179 -4.49 38.23 -22.19
N PRO A 180 -5.71 38.72 -22.45
CA PRO A 180 -6.80 38.63 -21.49
C PRO A 180 -7.24 37.18 -21.31
N ARG A 181 -7.64 36.81 -20.08
CA ARG A 181 -7.98 35.43 -19.70
C ARG A 181 -9.38 35.37 -19.09
N PRO A 182 -10.32 34.60 -19.66
CA PRO A 182 -11.56 34.29 -18.97
C PRO A 182 -11.26 33.31 -17.82
N GLU A 183 -11.97 33.45 -16.71
CA GLU A 183 -11.83 32.56 -15.54
C GLU A 183 -13.02 31.60 -15.45
N ILE A 184 -12.74 30.31 -15.27
CA ILE A 184 -13.78 29.33 -14.94
C ILE A 184 -13.78 29.12 -13.42
N ILE A 185 -14.91 29.41 -12.79
CA ILE A 185 -15.13 29.23 -11.36
C ILE A 185 -15.90 27.92 -11.15
N TYR A 186 -15.31 26.98 -10.41
CA TYR A 186 -15.87 25.67 -10.14
C TYR A 186 -15.39 25.13 -8.78
N SER A 187 -16.02 24.07 -8.28
CA SER A 187 -15.70 23.41 -7.02
C SER A 187 -15.20 21.99 -7.27
N THR A 188 -13.99 21.68 -6.83
CA THR A 188 -13.47 20.30 -6.84
C THR A 188 -14.15 19.39 -5.83
N ALA A 189 -14.85 19.95 -4.83
CA ALA A 189 -15.61 19.16 -3.87
C ALA A 189 -16.95 18.64 -4.42
N ASN A 190 -17.38 19.10 -5.60
CA ASN A 190 -18.65 18.72 -6.22
C ASN A 190 -18.44 18.13 -7.62
N GLU A 191 -18.80 16.86 -7.81
CA GLU A 191 -18.66 16.14 -9.08
C GLU A 191 -19.40 16.82 -10.25
N LYS A 192 -20.61 17.37 -10.02
CA LYS A 192 -21.34 18.10 -11.07
C LYS A 192 -20.58 19.33 -11.55
N SER A 193 -19.88 20.00 -10.62
CA SER A 193 -19.07 21.18 -10.91
C SER A 193 -17.81 20.84 -11.69
N GLN A 194 -17.19 19.69 -11.40
CA GLN A 194 -16.07 19.17 -12.19
C GLN A 194 -16.50 18.80 -13.63
N ILE A 195 -17.66 18.18 -13.79
CA ILE A 195 -18.24 17.85 -15.11
C ILE A 195 -18.55 19.15 -15.88
N ALA A 196 -19.18 20.12 -15.22
CA ALA A 196 -19.48 21.42 -15.80
C ALA A 196 -18.20 22.16 -16.24
N PHE A 197 -17.15 22.14 -15.41
CA PHE A 197 -15.82 22.67 -15.76
C PHE A 197 -15.26 22.02 -17.02
N ALA A 198 -15.23 20.69 -17.10
CA ALA A 198 -14.68 19.97 -18.25
C ALA A 198 -15.42 20.32 -19.56
N ARG A 199 -16.76 20.38 -19.50
CA ARG A 199 -17.62 20.78 -20.62
C ARG A 199 -17.34 22.23 -21.03
N LEU A 200 -17.31 23.15 -20.08
CA LEU A 200 -17.11 24.58 -20.29
C LEU A 200 -15.71 24.91 -20.85
N PHE A 201 -14.68 24.26 -20.32
CA PHE A 201 -13.31 24.34 -20.82
C PHE A 201 -13.24 23.92 -22.29
N SER A 202 -13.89 22.82 -22.66
CA SER A 202 -13.92 22.36 -24.06
C SER A 202 -14.60 23.34 -25.02
N VAL A 203 -15.63 24.07 -24.56
CA VAL A 203 -16.35 25.08 -25.35
C VAL A 203 -15.48 26.33 -25.53
N LEU A 204 -14.89 26.84 -24.45
CA LEU A 204 -14.00 28.01 -24.50
C LEU A 204 -12.74 27.76 -25.33
N GLU A 205 -12.17 26.56 -25.25
CA GLU A 205 -10.99 26.19 -26.05
C GLU A 205 -11.30 26.11 -27.55
N ARG A 206 -12.50 25.63 -27.92
CA ARG A 206 -12.97 25.65 -29.32
C ARG A 206 -13.24 27.06 -29.81
N TRP A 207 -13.89 27.89 -28.99
CA TRP A 207 -14.12 29.29 -29.31
C TRP A 207 -12.81 30.05 -29.50
N ARG A 208 -11.81 29.79 -28.65
CA ARG A 208 -10.45 30.32 -28.80
C ARG A 208 -9.83 29.92 -30.16
N GLN A 209 -10.00 28.67 -30.58
CA GLN A 209 -9.50 28.20 -31.87
C GLN A 209 -10.20 28.88 -33.05
N GLU A 210 -11.51 29.11 -32.99
CA GLU A 210 -12.23 29.89 -34.01
C GLU A 210 -11.71 31.32 -34.10
N ILE A 211 -11.53 32.01 -32.96
CA ILE A 211 -10.96 33.37 -32.93
C ILE A 211 -9.59 33.39 -33.61
N VAL A 212 -8.72 32.42 -33.28
CA VAL A 212 -7.38 32.32 -33.89
C VAL A 212 -7.46 32.09 -35.39
N GLN A 213 -8.35 31.21 -35.86
CA GLN A 213 -8.51 30.93 -37.29
C GLN A 213 -9.00 32.14 -38.08
N GLU A 214 -10.00 32.86 -37.56
CA GLU A 214 -10.53 34.06 -38.22
C GLU A 214 -9.48 35.18 -38.32
N GLU A 215 -8.70 35.37 -37.25
CA GLU A 215 -7.64 36.39 -37.22
C GLU A 215 -6.48 36.06 -38.16
N LEU A 216 -6.07 34.78 -38.26
CA LEU A 216 -5.06 34.36 -39.24
C LEU A 216 -5.55 34.55 -40.68
N ALA A 217 -6.83 34.24 -40.94
CA ALA A 217 -7.45 34.42 -42.25
C ALA A 217 -7.46 35.89 -42.69
N LYS A 218 -7.74 36.83 -41.78
CA LYS A 218 -7.71 38.29 -42.04
C LYS A 218 -6.32 38.78 -42.47
N VAL A 219 -5.26 38.16 -41.98
CA VAL A 219 -3.86 38.52 -42.28
C VAL A 219 -3.28 37.67 -43.42
N GLY A 220 -4.07 36.77 -44.01
CA GLY A 220 -3.62 35.88 -45.10
C GLY A 220 -2.63 34.81 -44.66
N LEU A 221 -2.51 34.55 -43.35
CA LEU A 221 -1.64 33.52 -42.81
C LEU A 221 -2.37 32.17 -42.80
N PRO A 222 -1.72 31.09 -43.27
CA PRO A 222 -2.31 29.76 -43.19
C PRO A 222 -2.44 29.31 -41.73
N THR A 223 -3.49 28.56 -41.42
CA THR A 223 -3.76 28.03 -40.06
C THR A 223 -2.63 27.13 -39.54
N SER A 224 -1.84 26.53 -40.43
CA SER A 224 -0.62 25.78 -40.12
C SER A 224 0.46 26.61 -39.42
N ALA A 225 0.43 27.95 -39.52
CA ALA A 225 1.39 28.82 -38.83
C ALA A 225 1.24 28.77 -37.28
N THR A 226 0.06 28.43 -36.77
CA THR A 226 -0.19 28.31 -35.31
C THR A 226 -0.06 26.89 -34.77
N ARG A 227 0.06 25.91 -35.68
CA ARG A 227 0.28 24.49 -35.37
C ARG A 227 1.39 23.97 -36.29
N PRO A 228 2.66 24.34 -36.03
CA PRO A 228 3.79 24.03 -36.92
C PRO A 228 4.03 22.52 -37.09
N PHE A 229 3.53 21.70 -36.17
CA PHE A 229 3.51 20.25 -36.28
C PHE A 229 2.23 19.70 -35.66
N ASP A 230 1.72 18.62 -36.23
CA ASP A 230 0.69 17.79 -35.61
C ASP A 230 1.34 16.59 -34.95
N VAL A 231 1.12 16.42 -33.65
CA VAL A 231 1.54 15.22 -32.93
C VAL A 231 0.56 14.11 -33.29
N ARG A 232 1.00 13.19 -34.16
CA ARG A 232 0.27 11.95 -34.41
C ARG A 232 0.66 10.93 -33.35
N SER A 233 -0.23 10.66 -32.41
CA SER A 233 -0.09 9.54 -31.49
C SER A 233 -0.45 8.25 -32.21
N ALA A 234 0.53 7.36 -32.41
CA ALA A 234 0.27 5.98 -32.79
C ALA A 234 0.14 5.16 -31.50
N ASP A 235 -1.04 4.65 -31.21
CA ASP A 235 -1.23 3.72 -30.09
C ASP A 235 -0.86 2.31 -30.55
N VAL A 236 0.30 1.83 -30.13
CA VAL A 236 0.80 0.48 -30.45
C VAL A 236 -0.08 -0.62 -29.84
N ALA A 237 -0.88 -0.30 -28.80
CA ALA A 237 -1.84 -1.24 -28.21
C ALA A 237 -3.07 -1.47 -29.11
N GLU A 238 -3.34 -0.58 -30.07
CA GLU A 238 -4.42 -0.72 -31.05
C GLU A 238 -4.06 -1.76 -32.13
N GLU A 239 -2.80 -1.82 -32.56
CA GLU A 239 -2.29 -2.82 -33.51
C GLU A 239 -2.20 -4.23 -32.92
N THR A 240 -2.04 -4.35 -31.60
CA THR A 240 -1.94 -5.63 -30.88
C THR A 240 -3.29 -6.10 -30.28
N GLY A 241 -4.35 -5.28 -30.35
CA GLY A 241 -5.66 -5.60 -29.76
C GLY A 241 -5.66 -5.61 -28.21
N LEU A 242 -4.62 -5.07 -27.57
CA LEU A 242 -4.36 -5.16 -26.14
C LEU A 242 -4.92 -3.98 -25.32
N ARG A 243 -5.58 -2.99 -25.94
CA ARG A 243 -6.19 -1.84 -25.23
C ARG A 243 -7.11 -2.26 -24.08
N GLY A 244 -7.99 -3.24 -24.31
CA GLY A 244 -8.84 -3.81 -23.27
C GLY A 244 -8.10 -4.75 -22.31
N ALA A 245 -7.04 -5.41 -22.78
CA ALA A 245 -6.26 -6.35 -21.99
C ALA A 245 -5.54 -5.68 -20.81
N ALA A 246 -5.13 -4.42 -20.93
CA ALA A 246 -4.42 -3.69 -19.87
C ALA A 246 -5.28 -3.42 -18.61
N VAL A 247 -6.60 -3.29 -18.76
CA VAL A 247 -7.51 -3.15 -17.61
C VAL A 247 -7.80 -4.51 -17.00
N TRP A 248 -8.10 -5.50 -17.84
CA TRP A 248 -8.39 -6.86 -17.38
C TRP A 248 -7.16 -7.55 -16.75
N SER A 249 -5.96 -7.30 -17.24
CA SER A 249 -4.72 -7.86 -16.68
C SER A 249 -4.48 -7.43 -15.24
N LYS A 250 -4.96 -6.24 -14.88
CA LYS A 250 -4.86 -5.69 -13.52
C LYS A 250 -5.98 -6.19 -12.60
N VAL A 251 -7.19 -6.39 -13.12
CA VAL A 251 -8.38 -6.72 -12.31
C VAL A 251 -8.60 -8.24 -12.15
N LEU A 252 -8.43 -9.03 -13.21
CA LEU A 252 -8.75 -10.47 -13.20
C LEU A 252 -7.95 -11.27 -12.15
N PRO A 253 -6.63 -11.11 -12.00
CA PRO A 253 -5.86 -11.87 -11.01
C PRO A 253 -6.30 -11.58 -9.57
N ILE A 254 -6.68 -10.33 -9.30
CA ILE A 254 -7.18 -9.89 -8.00
C ILE A 254 -8.51 -10.56 -7.68
N LEU A 255 -9.45 -10.49 -8.61
CA LEU A 255 -10.76 -11.14 -8.45
C LEU A 255 -10.64 -12.65 -8.26
N LEU A 256 -9.74 -13.30 -9.00
CA LEU A 256 -9.45 -14.73 -8.83
C LEU A 256 -9.04 -15.05 -7.39
N LEU A 257 -8.11 -14.27 -6.83
CA LEU A 257 -7.65 -14.47 -5.45
C LEU A 257 -8.72 -14.19 -4.42
N VAL A 258 -9.48 -13.10 -4.59
CA VAL A 258 -10.59 -12.76 -3.68
C VAL A 258 -11.65 -13.86 -3.72
N TRP A 259 -12.02 -14.37 -4.90
CA TRP A 259 -13.00 -15.45 -5.02
C TRP A 259 -12.50 -16.78 -4.51
N ALA A 260 -11.21 -17.11 -4.70
CA ALA A 260 -10.62 -18.29 -4.10
C ALA A 260 -10.66 -18.21 -2.56
N LEU A 261 -10.32 -17.05 -1.98
CA LEU A 261 -10.41 -16.80 -0.55
C LEU A 261 -11.84 -16.91 -0.04
N THR A 262 -12.78 -16.13 -0.59
CA THR A 262 -14.19 -16.13 -0.14
C THR A 262 -14.89 -17.46 -0.38
N GLY A 263 -14.51 -18.19 -1.45
CA GLY A 263 -15.00 -19.53 -1.74
C GLY A 263 -14.50 -20.59 -0.77
N ALA A 264 -13.34 -20.38 -0.13
CA ALA A 264 -12.83 -21.25 0.93
C ALA A 264 -13.42 -20.92 2.32
N PHE A 265 -13.84 -19.66 2.56
CA PHE A 265 -14.31 -19.18 3.87
C PHE A 265 -15.47 -19.98 4.43
N TYR A 266 -16.60 -20.04 3.72
CA TYR A 266 -17.82 -20.69 4.23
C TYR A 266 -17.66 -22.21 4.40
N PRO A 267 -17.12 -22.96 3.42
CA PRO A 267 -16.86 -24.39 3.60
C PRO A 267 -15.95 -24.68 4.78
N ALA A 268 -14.88 -23.89 4.97
CA ALA A 268 -13.95 -24.12 6.09
C ALA A 268 -14.64 -23.95 7.45
N ILE A 269 -15.48 -22.92 7.60
CA ILE A 269 -16.22 -22.68 8.84
C ILE A 269 -17.19 -23.83 9.10
N ASP A 270 -17.97 -24.26 8.11
CA ASP A 270 -18.96 -25.31 8.32
C ASP A 270 -18.33 -26.69 8.58
N LEU A 271 -17.26 -27.03 7.85
CA LEU A 271 -16.55 -28.31 7.98
C LEU A 271 -15.74 -28.44 9.27
N CYS A 272 -15.44 -27.34 9.97
CA CYS A 272 -14.73 -27.37 11.26
C CYS A 272 -15.59 -26.87 12.40
N ALA A 273 -15.83 -25.55 12.44
CA ALA A 273 -16.56 -24.91 13.52
C ALA A 273 -18.02 -25.38 13.55
N GLY A 274 -18.65 -25.58 12.38
CA GLY A 274 -20.00 -26.11 12.27
C GLY A 274 -20.12 -27.55 12.76
N GLU A 275 -19.21 -28.45 12.34
CA GLU A 275 -19.20 -29.83 12.85
C GLU A 275 -18.94 -29.92 14.35
N LYS A 276 -18.08 -29.05 14.88
CA LYS A 276 -17.80 -28.95 16.31
C LYS A 276 -19.00 -28.42 17.09
N GLU A 277 -19.69 -27.41 16.56
CA GLU A 277 -20.95 -26.90 17.13
C GLU A 277 -22.05 -27.97 17.15
N ARG A 278 -22.06 -28.88 16.16
CA ARG A 278 -23.01 -30.00 16.05
C ARG A 278 -22.63 -31.24 16.86
N GLY A 279 -21.42 -31.30 17.43
CA GLY A 279 -20.92 -32.49 18.12
C GLY A 279 -20.63 -33.69 17.21
N THR A 280 -20.45 -33.46 15.90
CA THR A 280 -20.17 -34.52 14.91
C THR A 280 -18.69 -34.73 14.67
N LEU A 281 -17.86 -33.77 15.10
CA LEU A 281 -16.40 -33.83 14.96
C LEU A 281 -15.81 -34.95 15.83
N GLU A 282 -16.32 -35.12 17.04
CA GLU A 282 -15.88 -36.14 18.00
C GLU A 282 -16.03 -37.55 17.43
N THR A 283 -17.13 -37.81 16.73
CA THR A 283 -17.37 -39.10 16.07
C THR A 283 -16.35 -39.37 14.96
N LEU A 284 -15.97 -38.34 14.20
CA LEU A 284 -14.92 -38.46 13.18
C LEU A 284 -13.55 -38.70 13.83
N LEU A 285 -13.27 -38.05 14.96
CA LEU A 285 -12.01 -38.20 15.70
C LEU A 285 -11.86 -39.55 16.40
N SER A 286 -12.97 -40.26 16.66
CA SER A 286 -12.99 -41.66 17.16
C SER A 286 -12.88 -42.73 16.06
N SER A 287 -12.90 -42.33 14.79
CA SER A 287 -12.70 -43.24 13.66
C SER A 287 -11.23 -43.68 13.55
N PRO A 288 -10.91 -44.79 12.84
CA PRO A 288 -9.52 -45.26 12.67
C PRO A 288 -8.66 -44.39 11.73
N ALA A 289 -9.14 -43.19 11.33
CA ALA A 289 -8.42 -42.29 10.45
C ALA A 289 -7.39 -41.43 11.21
N GLU A 290 -6.20 -41.25 10.63
CA GLU A 290 -5.18 -40.35 11.19
C GLU A 290 -5.65 -38.88 11.12
N ARG A 291 -5.17 -38.03 12.04
CA ARG A 291 -5.50 -36.59 12.04
C ARG A 291 -5.09 -35.90 10.72
N SER A 292 -3.96 -36.29 10.16
CA SER A 292 -3.48 -35.84 8.84
C SER A 292 -4.42 -36.23 7.70
N GLU A 293 -5.03 -37.43 7.75
CA GLU A 293 -5.97 -37.92 6.75
C GLU A 293 -7.30 -37.16 6.81
N ILE A 294 -7.77 -36.84 8.02
CA ILE A 294 -8.96 -36.01 8.26
C ILE A 294 -8.73 -34.60 7.69
N VAL A 295 -7.59 -33.99 8.02
CA VAL A 295 -7.23 -32.66 7.54
C VAL A 295 -7.14 -32.64 6.02
N LEU A 296 -6.49 -33.63 5.40
CA LEU A 296 -6.37 -33.70 3.95
C LEU A 296 -7.73 -33.86 3.25
N GLY A 297 -8.62 -34.72 3.79
CA GLY A 297 -9.97 -34.90 3.27
C GLY A 297 -10.79 -33.61 3.32
N LYS A 298 -10.76 -32.90 4.46
CA LYS A 298 -11.44 -31.59 4.62
C LYS A 298 -10.82 -30.52 3.72
N LEU A 299 -9.50 -30.46 3.63
CA LEU A 299 -8.77 -29.49 2.81
C LEU A 299 -9.14 -29.60 1.33
N VAL A 300 -9.12 -30.82 0.78
CA VAL A 300 -9.46 -31.05 -0.64
C VAL A 300 -10.92 -30.68 -0.91
N THR A 301 -11.84 -30.95 0.02
CA THR A 301 -13.23 -30.47 -0.08
C THR A 301 -13.29 -28.95 -0.19
N ILE A 302 -12.69 -28.22 0.75
CA ILE A 302 -12.70 -26.75 0.75
C ILE A 302 -12.07 -26.21 -0.54
N MET A 303 -10.97 -26.81 -0.99
CA MET A 303 -10.29 -26.42 -2.23
C MET A 303 -11.19 -26.58 -3.46
N LEU A 304 -11.94 -27.69 -3.56
CA LEU A 304 -12.88 -27.89 -4.67
C LEU A 304 -14.01 -26.86 -4.68
N PHE A 305 -14.59 -26.54 -3.52
CA PHE A 305 -15.61 -25.49 -3.41
C PHE A 305 -15.06 -24.10 -3.73
N SER A 306 -13.86 -23.79 -3.26
CA SER A 306 -13.12 -22.55 -3.57
C SER A 306 -12.89 -22.40 -5.08
N MET A 307 -12.35 -23.45 -5.72
CA MET A 307 -12.12 -23.48 -7.16
C MET A 307 -13.42 -23.35 -7.95
N ALA A 308 -14.46 -24.10 -7.58
CA ALA A 308 -15.77 -24.04 -8.24
C ALA A 308 -16.38 -22.63 -8.16
N THR A 309 -16.26 -21.97 -7.00
CA THR A 309 -16.73 -20.59 -6.80
C THR A 309 -15.98 -19.62 -7.71
N ALA A 310 -14.66 -19.70 -7.76
CA ALA A 310 -13.83 -18.82 -8.59
C ALA A 310 -14.11 -19.03 -10.08
N VAL A 311 -14.23 -20.27 -10.55
CA VAL A 311 -14.57 -20.58 -11.95
C VAL A 311 -15.95 -20.06 -12.31
N LEU A 312 -16.97 -20.30 -11.47
CA LEU A 312 -18.33 -19.83 -11.73
C LEU A 312 -18.40 -18.29 -11.80
N ASN A 313 -17.70 -17.60 -10.91
CA ASN A 313 -17.64 -16.13 -10.93
C ASN A 313 -16.87 -15.60 -12.14
N LEU A 314 -15.77 -16.26 -12.55
CA LEU A 314 -15.03 -15.88 -13.75
C LEU A 314 -15.87 -16.07 -15.02
N VAL A 315 -16.63 -17.16 -15.11
CA VAL A 315 -17.58 -17.39 -16.21
C VAL A 315 -18.70 -16.36 -16.19
N SER A 316 -19.32 -16.10 -15.03
CA SER A 316 -20.39 -15.10 -14.87
C SER A 316 -19.94 -13.71 -15.32
N MET A 317 -18.75 -13.30 -14.89
CA MET A 317 -18.17 -12.02 -15.28
C MET A 317 -17.75 -11.99 -16.75
N GLY A 318 -17.27 -13.10 -17.32
CA GLY A 318 -16.98 -13.21 -18.75
C GLY A 318 -18.24 -13.00 -19.60
N VAL A 319 -19.36 -13.62 -19.22
CA VAL A 319 -20.67 -13.45 -19.88
C VAL A 319 -21.20 -12.02 -19.72
N THR A 320 -21.15 -11.48 -18.51
CA THR A 320 -21.62 -10.12 -18.21
C THR A 320 -20.77 -9.07 -18.93
N GLY A 321 -19.44 -9.25 -18.89
CA GLY A 321 -18.48 -8.41 -19.58
C GLY A 321 -18.73 -8.41 -21.08
N TRP A 322 -18.94 -9.58 -21.69
CA TRP A 322 -19.29 -9.68 -23.11
C TRP A 322 -20.60 -8.92 -23.45
N LEU A 323 -21.63 -9.02 -22.61
CA LEU A 323 -22.90 -8.32 -22.81
C LEU A 323 -22.76 -6.79 -22.71
N ILE A 324 -22.00 -6.30 -21.73
CA ILE A 324 -21.77 -4.85 -21.52
C ILE A 324 -20.82 -4.30 -22.60
N LEU A 325 -19.72 -5.00 -22.91
CA LEU A 325 -18.76 -4.57 -23.94
C LEU A 325 -19.33 -4.56 -25.34
N ALA A 326 -20.34 -5.38 -25.64
CA ALA A 326 -21.07 -5.27 -26.90
C ALA A 326 -21.68 -3.87 -27.11
N GLN A 327 -21.83 -3.08 -26.04
CA GLN A 327 -22.30 -1.69 -26.05
C GLN A 327 -21.17 -0.66 -25.96
N LEU A 328 -19.91 -1.07 -25.73
CA LEU A 328 -18.74 -0.21 -25.59
C LEU A 328 -17.60 -0.68 -26.53
N PRO A 329 -17.55 -0.17 -27.78
CA PRO A 329 -16.58 -0.62 -28.80
C PRO A 329 -15.10 -0.43 -28.41
N GLN A 330 -14.82 0.39 -27.41
CA GLN A 330 -13.46 0.73 -26.96
C GLN A 330 -12.84 -0.32 -26.03
N PHE A 331 -13.64 -1.25 -25.49
CA PHE A 331 -13.16 -2.29 -24.59
C PHE A 331 -13.29 -3.66 -25.30
N GLY A 332 -12.16 -4.33 -25.49
CA GLY A 332 -12.12 -5.69 -26.05
C GLY A 332 -12.35 -6.77 -24.98
N PRO A 333 -12.90 -7.95 -25.34
CA PRO A 333 -13.03 -9.06 -24.41
C PRO A 333 -11.65 -9.53 -23.91
N PRO A 334 -11.56 -10.13 -22.71
CA PRO A 334 -10.31 -10.68 -22.22
C PRO A 334 -9.78 -11.79 -23.13
N SER A 335 -8.45 -11.89 -23.27
CA SER A 335 -7.80 -12.89 -24.11
C SER A 335 -8.14 -14.32 -23.65
N PRO A 336 -8.39 -15.29 -24.55
CA PRO A 336 -8.55 -16.70 -24.18
C PRO A 336 -7.34 -17.29 -23.44
N THR A 337 -6.13 -16.78 -23.71
CA THR A 337 -4.91 -17.20 -22.98
C THR A 337 -4.97 -16.83 -21.50
N ALA A 338 -5.67 -15.74 -21.15
CA ALA A 338 -5.87 -15.33 -19.76
C ALA A 338 -6.60 -16.42 -18.96
N ALA A 339 -7.63 -17.06 -19.55
CA ALA A 339 -8.40 -18.11 -18.88
C ALA A 339 -7.54 -19.33 -18.51
N VAL A 340 -6.57 -19.69 -19.36
CA VAL A 340 -5.65 -20.80 -19.10
C VAL A 340 -4.76 -20.47 -17.89
N TRP A 341 -4.13 -19.30 -17.88
CA TRP A 341 -3.24 -18.89 -16.79
C TRP A 341 -3.96 -18.70 -15.46
N LEU A 342 -5.15 -18.11 -15.49
CA LEU A 342 -6.02 -18.01 -14.31
C LEU A 342 -6.38 -19.39 -13.76
N SER A 343 -6.69 -20.36 -14.64
CA SER A 343 -7.00 -21.74 -14.23
C SER A 343 -5.82 -22.46 -13.60
N ILE A 344 -4.61 -22.27 -14.14
CA ILE A 344 -3.37 -22.85 -13.59
C ILE A 344 -3.08 -22.27 -12.20
N ALA A 345 -3.17 -20.95 -12.05
CA ALA A 345 -2.90 -20.30 -10.76
C ALA A 345 -3.99 -20.53 -9.72
N LEU A 346 -5.24 -20.83 -10.15
CA LEU A 346 -6.35 -21.09 -9.25
C LEU A 346 -6.07 -22.27 -8.31
N VAL A 347 -5.38 -23.32 -8.78
CA VAL A 347 -5.08 -24.52 -7.97
C VAL A 347 -4.22 -24.19 -6.74
N PRO A 348 -2.99 -23.65 -6.87
CA PRO A 348 -2.15 -23.33 -5.72
C PRO A 348 -2.75 -22.23 -4.83
N VAL A 349 -3.45 -21.25 -5.41
CA VAL A 349 -4.13 -20.19 -4.65
C VAL A 349 -5.27 -20.77 -3.80
N SER A 350 -6.09 -21.65 -4.37
CA SER A 350 -7.17 -22.31 -3.63
C SER A 350 -6.62 -23.22 -2.54
N ALA A 351 -5.53 -23.92 -2.79
CA ALA A 351 -4.85 -24.75 -1.78
C ALA A 351 -4.37 -23.90 -0.60
N LEU A 352 -3.70 -22.77 -0.87
CA LEU A 352 -3.20 -21.85 0.16
C LEU A 352 -4.33 -21.34 1.05
N PHE A 353 -5.35 -20.73 0.46
CA PHE A 353 -6.44 -20.13 1.22
C PHE A 353 -7.31 -21.18 1.92
N SER A 354 -7.51 -22.35 1.32
CA SER A 354 -8.23 -23.45 1.97
C SER A 354 -7.48 -23.95 3.22
N ALA A 355 -6.16 -24.09 3.16
CA ALA A 355 -5.36 -24.50 4.30
C ALA A 355 -5.36 -23.47 5.43
N LEU A 356 -5.22 -22.18 5.10
CA LEU A 356 -5.29 -21.09 6.08
C LEU A 356 -6.67 -20.99 6.73
N CYS A 357 -7.75 -21.05 5.93
CA CYS A 357 -9.12 -21.01 6.43
C CYS A 357 -9.41 -22.23 7.32
N LEU A 358 -8.96 -23.43 6.93
CA LEU A 358 -9.15 -24.65 7.72
C LEU A 358 -8.43 -24.55 9.07
N ALA A 359 -7.17 -24.10 9.08
CA ALA A 359 -6.40 -23.92 10.31
C ALA A 359 -7.05 -22.91 11.27
N LEU A 360 -7.52 -21.76 10.75
CA LEU A 360 -8.21 -20.75 11.54
C LEU A 360 -9.58 -21.21 12.03
N ALA A 361 -10.36 -21.89 11.18
CA ALA A 361 -11.68 -22.38 11.53
C ALA A 361 -11.62 -23.48 12.61
N ALA A 362 -10.54 -24.27 12.67
CA ALA A 362 -10.33 -25.26 13.72
C ALA A 362 -10.29 -24.66 15.14
N PHE A 363 -9.88 -23.39 15.29
CA PHE A 363 -9.89 -22.69 16.58
C PHE A 363 -11.29 -22.30 17.06
N ALA A 364 -12.24 -22.15 16.13
CA ALA A 364 -13.60 -21.73 16.44
C ALA A 364 -14.41 -22.86 17.07
N ARG A 365 -15.34 -22.48 17.93
CA ARG A 365 -16.29 -23.42 18.55
C ARG A 365 -17.66 -23.37 17.92
N SER A 366 -17.99 -22.21 17.37
CA SER A 366 -19.23 -21.98 16.66
C SER A 366 -18.94 -21.38 15.30
N THR A 367 -19.92 -21.53 14.41
CA THR A 367 -19.93 -20.90 13.09
C THR A 367 -19.69 -19.38 13.19
N LYS A 368 -20.25 -18.73 14.22
CA LYS A 368 -20.08 -17.28 14.47
C LYS A 368 -18.64 -16.92 14.86
N GLU A 369 -18.03 -17.67 15.77
CA GLU A 369 -16.61 -17.47 16.11
C GLU A 369 -15.68 -17.70 14.91
N GLY A 370 -16.00 -18.69 14.08
CA GLY A 370 -15.26 -18.97 12.84
C GLY A 370 -15.22 -17.75 11.92
N GLN A 371 -16.35 -17.07 11.73
CA GLN A 371 -16.40 -15.83 10.94
C GLN A 371 -15.46 -14.76 11.49
N TYR A 372 -15.43 -14.56 12.81
CA TYR A 372 -14.55 -13.56 13.42
C TYR A 372 -13.07 -13.91 13.30
N TYR A 373 -12.69 -15.19 13.41
CA TYR A 373 -11.29 -15.61 13.25
C TYR A 373 -10.80 -15.55 11.80
N LEU A 374 -11.70 -15.67 10.83
CA LEU A 374 -11.34 -15.55 9.42
C LEU A 374 -11.27 -14.08 8.93
N MET A 375 -11.87 -13.10 9.62
CA MET A 375 -11.77 -11.68 9.23
C MET A 375 -10.33 -11.12 9.21
N PRO A 376 -9.45 -11.38 10.20
CA PRO A 376 -8.05 -10.97 10.12
C PRO A 376 -7.32 -11.52 8.89
N LEU A 377 -7.65 -12.74 8.44
CA LEU A 377 -7.07 -13.31 7.23
C LEU A 377 -7.45 -12.47 6.00
N LEU A 378 -8.72 -12.02 5.92
CA LEU A 378 -9.16 -11.11 4.86
C LEU A 378 -8.41 -9.78 4.92
N LEU A 379 -8.30 -9.19 6.12
CA LEU A 379 -7.62 -7.91 6.34
C LEU A 379 -6.14 -7.97 5.95
N VAL A 380 -5.43 -9.07 6.25
CA VAL A 380 -4.02 -9.25 5.87
C VAL A 380 -3.87 -9.51 4.38
N THR A 381 -4.80 -10.25 3.77
CA THR A 381 -4.72 -10.60 2.35
C THR A 381 -5.01 -9.41 1.45
N MET A 382 -5.93 -8.51 1.83
CA MET A 382 -6.35 -7.39 0.99
C MET A 382 -5.21 -6.46 0.56
N PRO A 383 -4.34 -5.95 1.46
CA PRO A 383 -3.17 -5.17 1.07
C PRO A 383 -2.24 -5.92 0.10
N LEU A 384 -2.03 -7.23 0.28
CA LEU A 384 -1.17 -8.03 -0.59
C LEU A 384 -1.73 -8.16 -2.01
N VAL A 385 -3.06 -8.21 -2.14
CA VAL A 385 -3.76 -8.30 -3.42
C VAL A 385 -3.89 -6.93 -4.10
N ILE A 386 -4.03 -5.84 -3.31
CA ILE A 386 -4.16 -4.48 -3.83
C ILE A 386 -2.80 -3.88 -4.22
N LEU A 387 -1.71 -4.23 -3.53
CA LEU A 387 -0.37 -3.68 -3.77
C LEU A 387 0.04 -3.68 -5.27
N PRO A 388 -0.19 -4.76 -6.06
CA PRO A 388 0.06 -4.79 -7.50
C PRO A 388 -0.71 -3.77 -8.36
N MET A 389 -1.73 -3.11 -7.81
CA MET A 389 -2.47 -2.02 -8.47
C MET A 389 -1.71 -0.70 -8.42
N ALA A 390 -0.82 -0.54 -7.44
CA ALA A 390 -0.11 0.71 -7.25
C ALA A 390 0.83 0.99 -8.44
N PRO A 391 0.90 2.25 -8.90
CA PRO A 391 1.79 2.63 -9.98
C PRO A 391 3.25 2.37 -9.60
N GLY A 392 4.03 1.81 -10.54
CA GLY A 392 5.44 1.45 -10.32
C GLY A 392 5.69 0.13 -9.59
N VAL A 393 4.64 -0.62 -9.21
CA VAL A 393 4.79 -1.99 -8.71
C VAL A 393 4.79 -2.96 -9.89
N GLU A 394 5.97 -3.41 -10.25
CA GLU A 394 6.22 -4.34 -11.35
C GLU A 394 6.70 -5.69 -10.83
N LEU A 395 6.62 -6.72 -11.68
CA LEU A 395 7.18 -8.03 -11.36
C LEU A 395 8.71 -7.95 -11.43
N ASN A 396 9.35 -8.16 -10.29
CA ASN A 396 10.80 -8.25 -10.17
C ASN A 396 11.14 -9.31 -9.12
N LEU A 397 12.42 -9.59 -8.91
CA LEU A 397 12.85 -10.63 -7.98
C LEU A 397 12.31 -10.39 -6.56
N GLY A 398 12.37 -9.16 -6.04
CA GLY A 398 11.82 -8.84 -4.72
C GLY A 398 10.31 -9.07 -4.63
N ASN A 399 9.54 -8.46 -5.52
CA ASN A 399 8.08 -8.57 -5.53
C ASN A 399 7.59 -10.00 -5.82
N SER A 400 8.37 -10.80 -6.55
CA SER A 400 8.09 -12.23 -6.79
C SER A 400 8.15 -13.09 -5.52
N LEU A 401 8.90 -12.64 -4.51
CA LEU A 401 9.07 -13.34 -3.24
C LEU A 401 7.98 -12.98 -2.20
N ILE A 402 7.15 -11.98 -2.48
CA ILE A 402 6.06 -11.58 -1.59
C ILE A 402 4.90 -12.57 -1.78
N PRO A 403 4.47 -13.29 -0.72
CA PRO A 403 3.34 -14.20 -0.81
C PRO A 403 2.09 -13.48 -1.32
N VAL A 404 1.27 -14.17 -2.12
CA VAL A 404 0.06 -13.61 -2.75
C VAL A 404 0.35 -12.54 -3.82
N THR A 405 1.08 -11.47 -3.49
CA THR A 405 1.46 -10.39 -4.41
C THR A 405 2.24 -10.91 -5.62
N GLY A 406 3.21 -11.80 -5.41
CA GLY A 406 4.00 -12.39 -6.50
C GLY A 406 3.14 -13.17 -7.50
N VAL A 407 2.11 -13.89 -7.02
CA VAL A 407 1.16 -14.62 -7.89
C VAL A 407 0.32 -13.64 -8.71
N VAL A 408 -0.17 -12.56 -8.10
CA VAL A 408 -0.96 -11.53 -8.77
C VAL A 408 -0.13 -10.83 -9.86
N LEU A 409 1.12 -10.45 -9.56
CA LEU A 409 2.02 -9.80 -10.52
C LEU A 409 2.42 -10.74 -11.66
N LEU A 410 2.70 -12.01 -11.36
CA LEU A 410 2.98 -13.01 -12.38
C LEU A 410 1.78 -13.18 -13.32
N LEU A 411 0.58 -13.37 -12.77
CA LEU A 411 -0.64 -13.47 -13.57
C LEU A 411 -0.89 -12.22 -14.40
N ARG A 412 -0.71 -11.03 -13.82
CA ARG A 412 -0.84 -9.75 -14.53
C ARG A 412 0.10 -9.70 -15.73
N SER A 413 1.38 -10.03 -15.55
CA SER A 413 2.38 -10.08 -16.63
C SER A 413 1.99 -11.10 -17.72
N MET A 414 1.56 -12.30 -17.33
CA MET A 414 1.09 -13.32 -18.27
C MET A 414 -0.13 -12.85 -19.07
N LEU A 415 -1.02 -12.06 -18.45
CA LEU A 415 -2.19 -11.47 -19.11
C LEU A 415 -1.83 -10.28 -20.02
N GLU A 416 -0.75 -9.56 -19.71
CA GLU A 416 -0.18 -8.49 -20.54
C GLU A 416 0.60 -9.04 -21.76
N GLY A 417 0.88 -10.35 -21.80
CA GLY A 417 1.57 -11.01 -22.91
C GLY A 417 3.09 -11.09 -22.75
N ASN A 418 3.63 -10.71 -21.59
CA ASN A 418 5.07 -10.63 -21.32
C ASN A 418 5.71 -11.97 -20.90
N PHE A 419 5.28 -13.08 -21.53
CA PHE A 419 5.63 -14.45 -21.13
C PHE A 419 7.13 -14.69 -21.00
N TRP A 420 7.89 -14.33 -22.04
CA TRP A 420 9.31 -14.64 -22.15
C TRP A 420 10.18 -13.79 -21.22
N LEU A 421 9.78 -12.55 -20.99
CA LEU A 421 10.50 -11.62 -20.12
C LEU A 421 10.41 -12.05 -18.66
N ASP A 422 9.23 -12.51 -18.26
CA ASP A 422 8.87 -12.70 -16.85
C ASP A 422 8.86 -14.17 -16.38
N TRP A 423 9.08 -15.13 -17.30
CA TRP A 423 9.21 -16.55 -16.98
C TRP A 423 10.21 -16.87 -15.85
N PRO A 424 11.39 -16.21 -15.75
CA PRO A 424 12.33 -16.46 -14.64
C PRO A 424 11.72 -16.23 -13.26
N PHE A 425 10.71 -15.36 -13.12
CA PHE A 425 10.03 -15.09 -11.86
C PHE A 425 8.96 -16.13 -11.51
N ALA A 426 8.57 -17.02 -12.44
CA ALA A 426 7.61 -18.08 -12.15
C ALA A 426 8.13 -19.06 -11.07
N LEU A 427 9.44 -19.36 -11.10
CA LEU A 427 10.07 -20.25 -10.12
C LEU A 427 10.05 -19.69 -8.68
N PRO A 428 10.52 -18.46 -8.39
CA PRO A 428 10.44 -17.91 -7.03
C PRO A 428 8.99 -17.76 -6.55
N VAL A 429 8.05 -17.35 -7.42
CA VAL A 429 6.63 -17.27 -7.07
C VAL A 429 6.07 -18.65 -6.69
N ALA A 430 6.35 -19.68 -7.50
CA ALA A 430 5.91 -21.04 -7.23
C ALA A 430 6.53 -21.59 -5.94
N ALA A 431 7.83 -21.34 -5.71
CA ALA A 431 8.53 -21.77 -4.51
C ALA A 431 7.96 -21.13 -3.23
N VAL A 432 7.73 -19.81 -3.24
CA VAL A 432 7.12 -19.10 -2.10
C VAL A 432 5.69 -19.57 -1.87
N THR A 433 4.89 -19.71 -2.94
CA THR A 433 3.51 -20.18 -2.83
C THR A 433 3.45 -21.60 -2.27
N LEU A 434 4.29 -22.51 -2.78
CA LEU A 434 4.38 -23.88 -2.28
C LEU A 434 4.82 -23.93 -0.82
N ALA A 435 5.82 -23.13 -0.43
CA ALA A 435 6.26 -23.03 0.95
C ALA A 435 5.12 -22.55 1.86
N CYS A 436 4.38 -21.52 1.46
CA CYS A 436 3.22 -21.02 2.20
C CYS A 436 2.12 -22.08 2.31
N CYS A 437 1.83 -22.83 1.24
CA CYS A 437 0.89 -23.94 1.27
C CYS A 437 1.33 -25.02 2.26
N LEU A 438 2.57 -25.48 2.18
CA LEU A 438 3.10 -26.53 3.06
C LEU A 438 3.08 -26.10 4.53
N LEU A 439 3.47 -24.87 4.83
CA LEU A 439 3.41 -24.30 6.18
C LEU A 439 1.97 -24.20 6.69
N SER A 440 1.04 -23.77 5.85
CA SER A 440 -0.37 -23.63 6.21
C SER A 440 -1.04 -24.99 6.46
N ILE A 441 -0.73 -25.99 5.63
CA ILE A 441 -1.21 -27.38 5.81
C ILE A 441 -0.64 -27.96 7.09
N ARG A 442 0.67 -27.80 7.33
CA ARG A 442 1.31 -28.25 8.56
C ARG A 442 0.66 -27.61 9.78
N TRP A 443 0.40 -26.30 9.72
CA TRP A 443 -0.28 -25.58 10.80
C TRP A 443 -1.70 -26.12 11.04
N ALA A 444 -2.47 -26.42 9.99
CA ALA A 444 -3.78 -27.06 10.11
C ALA A 444 -3.68 -28.45 10.79
N VAL A 445 -2.71 -29.27 10.40
CA VAL A 445 -2.46 -30.58 11.04
C VAL A 445 -2.10 -30.43 12.51
N GLU A 446 -1.25 -29.47 12.86
CA GLU A 446 -0.89 -29.17 14.26
C GLU A 446 -2.11 -28.74 15.08
N GLN A 447 -3.06 -27.99 14.51
CA GLN A 447 -4.32 -27.65 15.20
C GLN A 447 -5.19 -28.87 15.50
N PHE A 448 -5.32 -29.80 14.54
CA PHE A 448 -6.07 -31.04 14.73
C PHE A 448 -5.38 -32.05 15.67
N ASN A 449 -4.09 -31.88 15.93
CA ASN A 449 -3.38 -32.64 16.94
C ASN A 449 -3.50 -32.02 18.35
N SER A 450 -3.96 -30.78 18.47
CA SER A 450 -4.08 -30.08 19.75
C SER A 450 -5.47 -30.27 20.37
N GLU A 451 -5.54 -31.08 21.43
CA GLU A 451 -6.79 -31.29 22.18
C GLU A 451 -7.34 -30.00 22.76
N SER A 452 -6.47 -29.11 23.24
CA SER A 452 -6.87 -27.80 23.78
C SER A 452 -7.60 -26.92 22.76
N VAL A 453 -7.30 -27.10 21.47
CA VAL A 453 -7.93 -26.37 20.37
C VAL A 453 -9.24 -27.05 19.99
N LEU A 454 -9.22 -28.38 19.85
CA LEU A 454 -10.40 -29.17 19.50
C LEU A 454 -11.49 -29.16 20.57
N PHE A 455 -11.15 -29.16 21.87
CA PHE A 455 -12.09 -29.31 22.99
C PHE A 455 -12.14 -28.09 23.92
N ARG A 456 -11.84 -26.89 23.41
CA ARG A 456 -11.81 -25.66 24.21
C ARG A 456 -13.19 -25.41 24.88
N GLU A 457 -13.26 -25.37 26.22
CA GLU A 457 -14.49 -25.09 26.99
C GLU A 457 -14.77 -23.58 27.19
N GLY A 458 -16.05 -23.19 27.15
CA GLY A 458 -16.56 -21.80 27.25
C GLY A 458 -16.32 -21.11 28.57
N GLU A 459 -15.14 -20.49 28.75
CA GLU A 459 -15.10 -19.31 29.60
C GLU A 459 -15.97 -18.23 28.95
N ARG A 460 -17.17 -18.03 29.50
CA ARG A 460 -17.96 -16.83 29.23
C ARG A 460 -17.12 -15.65 29.70
N LEU A 461 -16.68 -14.82 28.75
CA LEU A 461 -15.96 -13.58 29.02
C LEU A 461 -16.89 -12.61 29.77
N ASP A 462 -16.96 -12.74 31.09
CA ASP A 462 -17.47 -11.69 31.96
C ASP A 462 -16.37 -10.65 32.12
N VAL A 463 -16.52 -9.51 31.44
CA VAL A 463 -15.53 -8.42 31.43
C VAL A 463 -15.20 -7.94 32.85
N GLY A 464 -16.17 -7.97 33.77
CA GLY A 464 -15.96 -7.57 35.16
C GLY A 464 -15.10 -8.56 35.94
N LEU A 465 -15.37 -9.86 35.78
CA LEU A 465 -14.51 -10.92 36.35
C LEU A 465 -13.14 -10.95 35.69
N TRP A 466 -13.05 -10.75 34.37
CA TRP A 466 -11.80 -10.70 33.63
C TRP A 466 -10.91 -9.54 34.08
N LEU A 467 -11.46 -8.33 34.28
CA LEU A 467 -10.71 -7.19 34.79
C LEU A 467 -10.20 -7.43 36.22
N ARG A 468 -11.00 -8.09 37.07
CA ARG A 468 -10.61 -8.47 38.43
C ARG A 468 -9.49 -9.51 38.43
N HIS A 469 -9.59 -10.56 37.64
CA HIS A 469 -8.53 -11.58 37.49
C HIS A 469 -7.26 -10.97 36.89
N LEU A 470 -7.36 -10.07 35.91
CA LEU A 470 -6.20 -9.34 35.38
C LEU A 470 -5.42 -8.58 36.45
N LEU A 471 -6.14 -7.95 37.38
CA LEU A 471 -5.52 -7.18 38.45
C LEU A 471 -5.01 -8.06 39.61
N GLN A 472 -5.60 -9.24 39.83
CA GLN A 472 -5.28 -10.14 40.94
C GLN A 472 -4.24 -11.21 40.57
N ASP A 473 -4.32 -11.82 39.38
CA ASP A 473 -3.47 -12.92 38.92
C ASP A 473 -2.25 -12.43 38.13
N ARG A 474 -1.61 -11.36 38.60
CA ARG A 474 -0.41 -10.82 37.97
C ARG A 474 0.79 -11.72 38.26
N ARG A 475 1.57 -12.01 37.23
CA ARG A 475 2.85 -12.74 37.33
C ARG A 475 4.04 -11.76 37.40
N PRO A 476 5.23 -12.20 37.83
CA PRO A 476 6.43 -11.35 37.84
C PRO A 476 6.77 -10.76 36.47
N THR A 477 6.54 -11.54 35.42
CA THR A 477 6.79 -11.24 34.01
C THR A 477 5.55 -11.52 33.16
N PRO A 478 5.42 -10.91 31.97
CA PRO A 478 4.24 -11.08 31.14
C PRO A 478 4.14 -12.50 30.59
N THR A 479 2.92 -12.94 30.24
CA THR A 479 2.72 -14.23 29.59
C THR A 479 3.05 -14.15 28.09
N VAL A 480 3.18 -15.30 27.42
CA VAL A 480 3.32 -15.38 25.95
C VAL A 480 2.18 -14.64 25.25
N ALA A 481 0.95 -14.83 25.72
CA ALA A 481 -0.23 -14.13 25.19
C ALA A 481 -0.16 -12.62 25.45
N GLY A 482 0.31 -12.19 26.63
CA GLY A 482 0.53 -10.77 26.95
C GLY A 482 1.55 -10.12 26.00
N ALA A 483 2.68 -10.79 25.76
CA ALA A 483 3.71 -10.32 24.81
C ALA A 483 3.17 -10.22 23.38
N ALA A 484 2.51 -11.28 22.88
CA ALA A 484 1.91 -11.27 21.55
C ALA A 484 0.85 -10.18 21.40
N SER A 485 -0.01 -9.99 22.41
CA SER A 485 -1.05 -8.95 22.42
C SER A 485 -0.46 -7.55 22.39
N CYS A 486 0.62 -7.30 23.15
CA CYS A 486 1.34 -6.03 23.13
C CYS A 486 1.95 -5.76 21.74
N GLY A 487 2.61 -6.76 21.16
CA GLY A 487 3.17 -6.66 19.82
C GLY A 487 2.10 -6.35 18.77
N VAL A 488 0.99 -7.10 18.77
CA VAL A 488 -0.14 -6.87 17.85
C VAL A 488 -0.77 -5.49 18.07
N LEU A 489 -0.95 -5.05 19.31
CA LEU A 489 -1.49 -3.72 19.61
C LEU A 489 -0.59 -2.61 19.06
N ILE A 490 0.73 -2.71 19.23
CA ILE A 490 1.70 -1.76 18.65
C ILE A 490 1.57 -1.74 17.12
N LEU A 491 1.51 -2.90 16.47
CA LEU A 491 1.36 -2.99 15.02
C LEU A 491 0.03 -2.39 14.53
N LEU A 492 -1.08 -2.63 15.23
CA LEU A 492 -2.39 -2.07 14.89
C LEU A 492 -2.40 -0.54 15.04
N LEU A 493 -1.92 -0.02 16.18
CA LEU A 493 -1.82 1.42 16.41
C LEU A 493 -0.91 2.08 15.36
N ARG A 494 0.19 1.42 14.99
CA ARG A 494 1.10 1.87 13.93
C ARG A 494 0.41 1.91 12.56
N PHE A 495 -0.35 0.87 12.23
CA PHE A 495 -1.12 0.79 10.98
C PHE A 495 -2.15 1.92 10.89
N PHE A 496 -2.99 2.10 11.91
CA PHE A 496 -3.98 3.19 11.92
C PHE A 496 -3.34 4.59 11.90
N LEU A 497 -2.20 4.78 12.58
CA LEU A 497 -1.45 6.03 12.50
C LEU A 497 -0.96 6.30 11.07
N SER A 498 -0.47 5.27 10.37
CA SER A 498 -0.01 5.40 8.97
C SER A 498 -1.13 5.70 7.98
N LEU A 499 -2.37 5.26 8.26
CA LEU A 499 -3.55 5.62 7.45
C LEU A 499 -4.03 7.05 7.71
N SER A 500 -3.84 7.54 8.94
CA SER A 500 -4.39 8.82 9.38
C SER A 500 -3.46 10.00 9.11
N VAL A 501 -2.15 9.75 8.97
CA VAL A 501 -1.13 10.78 8.87
C VAL A 501 -0.38 10.66 7.55
N SER A 502 -0.45 11.70 6.74
CA SER A 502 0.34 11.82 5.50
C SER A 502 1.84 11.98 5.81
N MET A 503 2.67 11.69 4.81
CA MET A 503 4.13 11.87 4.92
C MET A 503 4.46 13.32 5.30
N PRO A 504 5.25 13.56 6.36
CA PRO A 504 5.53 14.90 6.85
C PRO A 504 6.43 15.69 5.90
N ASP A 505 6.12 16.98 5.74
CA ASP A 505 6.98 17.93 5.05
C ASP A 505 8.06 18.49 6.00
N GLY A 506 9.31 18.13 5.74
CA GLY A 506 10.49 18.63 6.46
C GLY A 506 10.69 18.08 7.88
N PHE A 507 11.78 18.54 8.52
CA PHE A 507 12.28 17.96 9.77
C PHE A 507 11.32 18.11 10.97
N ARG A 508 10.58 19.22 11.09
CA ARG A 508 9.65 19.42 12.22
C ARG A 508 8.52 18.40 12.19
N GLY A 509 7.93 18.16 11.01
CA GLY A 509 6.90 17.15 10.83
C GLY A 509 7.43 15.75 11.12
N LEU A 510 8.63 15.44 10.62
CA LEU A 510 9.33 14.19 10.93
C LEU A 510 9.52 14.00 12.44
N ALA A 511 10.02 15.03 13.14
CA ALA A 511 10.28 14.97 14.57
C ALA A 511 9.02 14.73 15.39
N VAL A 512 7.93 15.45 15.09
CA VAL A 512 6.64 15.25 15.76
C VAL A 512 6.11 13.83 15.50
N LEU A 513 6.08 13.39 14.25
CA LEU A 513 5.60 12.06 13.89
C LEU A 513 6.44 10.96 14.55
N ALA A 514 7.77 11.11 14.55
CA ALA A 514 8.69 10.19 15.21
C ALA A 514 8.44 10.13 16.73
N ILE A 515 8.37 11.28 17.41
CA ILE A 515 8.13 11.32 18.85
C ILE A 515 6.77 10.74 19.22
N VAL A 516 5.70 11.08 18.48
CA VAL A 516 4.36 10.52 18.72
C VAL A 516 4.36 9.02 18.50
N THR A 517 5.01 8.53 17.45
CA THR A 517 5.16 7.08 17.21
C THR A 517 5.88 6.41 18.39
N GLN A 518 7.02 6.97 18.81
CA GLN A 518 7.83 6.34 19.84
C GLN A 518 7.15 6.36 21.22
N LEU A 519 6.54 7.48 21.61
CA LEU A 519 5.93 7.61 22.92
C LEU A 519 4.53 7.00 22.99
N ALA A 520 3.64 7.34 22.05
CA ALA A 520 2.22 6.96 22.13
C ALA A 520 1.95 5.57 21.53
N VAL A 521 2.64 5.19 20.45
CA VAL A 521 2.39 3.92 19.75
C VAL A 521 3.25 2.79 20.27
N ILE A 522 4.52 3.05 20.61
CA ILE A 522 5.47 1.99 21.01
C ILE A 522 5.59 1.90 22.53
N LEU A 523 5.99 2.99 23.18
CA LEU A 523 6.29 2.99 24.62
C LEU A 523 5.04 2.87 25.49
N ALA A 524 3.98 3.64 25.21
CA ALA A 524 2.80 3.68 26.06
C ALA A 524 2.10 2.32 26.21
N PRO A 525 1.82 1.54 25.14
CA PRO A 525 1.23 0.20 25.30
C PRO A 525 2.10 -0.72 26.17
N ALA A 526 3.41 -0.72 25.96
CA ALA A 526 4.33 -1.55 26.73
C ALA A 526 4.36 -1.17 28.22
N LEU A 527 4.39 0.13 28.54
CA LEU A 527 4.37 0.60 29.93
C LEU A 527 3.03 0.33 30.62
N VAL A 528 1.91 0.63 29.95
CA VAL A 528 0.56 0.38 30.47
C VAL A 528 0.39 -1.12 30.75
N MET A 529 0.76 -1.98 29.79
CA MET A 529 0.67 -3.42 29.97
C MET A 529 1.66 -3.94 31.03
N THR A 530 2.84 -3.34 31.18
CA THR A 530 3.76 -3.67 32.29
C THR A 530 3.08 -3.41 33.64
N VAL A 531 2.49 -2.24 33.83
CA VAL A 531 1.83 -1.85 35.09
C VAL A 531 0.57 -2.69 35.35
N MET A 532 -0.21 -2.98 34.30
CA MET A 532 -1.47 -3.70 34.43
C MET A 532 -1.30 -5.21 34.59
N LEU A 533 -0.35 -5.83 33.90
CA LEU A 533 -0.26 -7.29 33.76
C LEU A 533 0.83 -7.95 34.60
N THR A 534 1.75 -7.17 35.16
CA THR A 534 2.93 -7.71 35.85
C THR A 534 3.06 -7.18 37.27
N THR A 535 3.68 -7.96 38.16
CA THR A 535 3.99 -7.53 39.53
C THR A 535 5.37 -6.88 39.64
N SER A 536 6.27 -7.14 38.70
CA SER A 536 7.65 -6.64 38.75
C SER A 536 8.06 -5.97 37.44
N ALA A 537 7.88 -4.65 37.39
CA ALA A 537 8.31 -3.84 36.24
C ALA A 537 9.83 -3.95 36.00
N GLY A 538 10.64 -4.01 37.05
CA GLY A 538 12.10 -4.14 36.92
C GLY A 538 12.55 -5.46 36.31
N GLN A 539 11.85 -6.56 36.60
CA GLN A 539 12.12 -7.87 35.98
C GLN A 539 11.55 -7.93 34.55
N THR A 540 10.34 -7.43 34.35
CA THR A 540 9.68 -7.37 33.04
C THR A 540 10.47 -6.54 32.04
N LEU A 541 10.97 -5.38 32.45
CA LEU A 541 11.71 -4.46 31.58
C LEU A 541 13.24 -4.68 31.64
N LEU A 542 13.71 -5.72 32.31
CA LEU A 542 15.13 -6.07 32.47
C LEU A 542 16.01 -4.86 32.85
N LEU A 543 15.59 -4.09 33.86
CA LEU A 543 16.27 -2.84 34.28
C LEU A 543 17.49 -3.08 35.19
N ARG A 544 18.02 -4.31 35.21
CA ARG A 544 19.20 -4.66 36.02
C ARG A 544 20.43 -3.95 35.48
N ARG A 545 21.40 -3.66 36.36
CA ARG A 545 22.68 -3.07 35.92
C ARG A 545 23.51 -4.14 35.21
N PRO A 546 24.02 -3.89 33.99
CA PRO A 546 24.87 -4.84 33.29
C PRO A 546 26.27 -4.88 33.93
N ALA A 547 27.02 -5.96 33.70
CA ALA A 547 28.43 -6.01 34.04
C ALA A 547 29.19 -4.95 33.23
N TRP A 548 30.09 -4.19 33.87
CA TRP A 548 30.76 -3.05 33.22
C TRP A 548 31.50 -3.44 31.93
N ALA A 549 32.05 -4.67 31.87
CA ALA A 549 32.78 -5.18 30.71
C ALA A 549 31.89 -5.40 29.48
N THR A 550 30.57 -5.54 29.64
CA THR A 550 29.66 -5.77 28.50
C THR A 550 29.32 -4.49 27.75
N LEU A 551 29.45 -3.32 28.38
CA LEU A 551 29.21 -2.02 27.74
C LEU A 551 30.25 -1.66 26.65
N PRO A 552 31.57 -1.72 26.88
CA PRO A 552 32.54 -1.50 25.81
C PRO A 552 32.48 -2.61 24.76
N ALA A 553 32.22 -3.86 25.16
CA ALA A 553 32.09 -4.98 24.22
C ALA A 553 30.89 -4.80 23.28
N VAL A 554 29.74 -4.34 23.78
CA VAL A 554 28.56 -4.09 22.94
C VAL A 554 28.75 -2.85 22.05
N ALA A 555 29.42 -1.81 22.55
CA ALA A 555 29.77 -0.66 21.73
C ALA A 555 30.71 -1.05 20.57
N ALA A 556 31.73 -1.86 20.86
CA ALA A 556 32.61 -2.42 19.83
C ALA A 556 31.83 -3.30 18.84
N LEU A 557 30.91 -4.14 19.32
CA LEU A 557 30.06 -4.96 18.47
C LEU A 557 29.18 -4.10 17.54
N ALA A 558 28.59 -3.02 18.03
CA ALA A 558 27.76 -2.12 17.21
C ALA A 558 28.57 -1.44 16.09
N VAL A 559 29.79 -1.00 16.38
CA VAL A 559 30.69 -0.39 15.40
C VAL A 559 31.17 -1.42 14.37
N VAL A 560 31.63 -2.57 14.84
CA VAL A 560 32.19 -3.62 13.99
C VAL A 560 31.10 -4.29 13.13
N LEU A 561 29.87 -4.41 13.61
CA LEU A 561 28.79 -4.99 12.80
C LEU A 561 28.27 -4.03 11.71
N HIS A 562 28.52 -2.72 11.84
CA HIS A 562 27.92 -1.70 10.98
C HIS A 562 28.22 -1.88 9.47
N PRO A 563 29.46 -2.10 9.00
CA PRO A 563 29.73 -2.32 7.58
C PRO A 563 29.00 -3.53 7.00
N SER A 564 28.87 -4.60 7.79
CA SER A 564 28.11 -5.80 7.38
C SER A 564 26.62 -5.51 7.24
N VAL A 565 26.04 -4.72 8.14
CA VAL A 565 24.63 -4.33 8.07
C VAL A 565 24.38 -3.35 6.92
N ASP A 566 25.33 -2.47 6.63
CA ASP A 566 25.24 -1.55 5.50
C ASP A 566 25.30 -2.28 4.15
N ALA A 567 26.22 -3.24 4.00
CA ALA A 567 26.27 -4.12 2.84
C ALA A 567 24.97 -4.93 2.66
N LEU A 568 24.39 -5.42 3.77
CA LEU A 568 23.08 -6.08 3.76
C LEU A 568 21.96 -5.13 3.33
N ARG A 569 21.95 -3.88 3.84
CA ARG A 569 20.98 -2.84 3.44
C ARG A 569 21.08 -2.56 1.94
N ALA A 570 22.29 -2.43 1.40
CA ALA A 570 22.52 -2.24 -0.03
C ALA A 570 21.98 -3.43 -0.85
N ALA A 571 22.22 -4.67 -0.40
CA ALA A 571 21.67 -5.86 -1.06
C ALA A 571 20.13 -5.89 -1.00
N VAL A 572 19.52 -5.49 0.12
CA VAL A 572 18.06 -5.39 0.26
C VAL A 572 17.49 -4.30 -0.65
N LEU A 573 18.16 -3.16 -0.80
CA LEU A 573 17.76 -2.08 -1.72
C LEU A 573 17.84 -2.50 -3.18
N GLN A 574 18.81 -3.35 -3.55
CA GLN A 574 18.88 -3.93 -4.89
C GLN A 574 17.72 -4.90 -5.16
N LEU A 575 17.30 -5.67 -4.16
CA LEU A 575 16.17 -6.59 -4.28
C LEU A 575 14.81 -5.87 -4.25
N TYR A 576 14.70 -4.83 -3.43
CA TYR A 576 13.49 -4.03 -3.24
C TYR A 576 13.84 -2.55 -3.44
N PRO A 577 13.83 -2.03 -4.68
CA PRO A 577 14.16 -0.64 -4.94
C PRO A 577 13.10 0.31 -4.36
N VAL A 578 13.55 1.46 -3.88
CA VAL A 578 12.66 2.53 -3.41
C VAL A 578 12.28 3.40 -4.61
N SER A 579 11.00 3.74 -4.77
CA SER A 579 10.58 4.63 -5.86
C SER A 579 11.25 5.99 -5.74
N GLU A 580 11.57 6.63 -6.87
CA GLU A 580 12.20 7.97 -6.87
C GLU A 580 11.41 8.99 -6.04
N GLN A 581 10.08 8.93 -6.12
CA GLN A 581 9.20 9.79 -5.33
C GLN A 581 9.38 9.57 -3.83
N THR A 582 9.46 8.32 -3.40
CA THR A 582 9.70 7.96 -1.99
C THR A 582 11.09 8.38 -1.56
N ALA A 583 12.12 8.17 -2.40
CA ALA A 583 13.49 8.60 -2.13
C ALA A 583 13.58 10.13 -1.94
N LYS A 584 12.99 10.90 -2.86
CA LYS A 584 12.91 12.37 -2.78
C LYS A 584 12.14 12.84 -1.54
N ALA A 585 11.06 12.15 -1.17
CA ALA A 585 10.30 12.45 0.04
C ALA A 585 11.14 12.21 1.30
N LEU A 586 11.84 11.07 1.40
CA LEU A 586 12.75 10.79 2.50
C LEU A 586 13.85 11.84 2.59
N GLU A 587 14.50 12.17 1.46
CA GLU A 587 15.53 13.20 1.42
C GLU A 587 14.98 14.56 1.92
N GLY A 588 13.77 14.92 1.49
CA GLY A 588 13.07 16.13 1.93
C GLY A 588 12.79 16.17 3.43
N MET A 589 12.54 15.03 4.08
CA MET A 589 12.32 14.96 5.54
C MET A 589 13.59 15.26 6.34
N PHE A 590 14.75 14.88 5.81
CA PHE A 590 16.05 15.13 6.44
C PHE A 590 16.64 16.49 6.06
N ARG A 591 16.25 17.06 4.91
CA ARG A 591 16.58 18.43 4.52
C ARG A 591 15.93 19.43 5.49
N GLY A 592 16.72 20.33 6.06
CA GLY A 592 16.26 21.36 7.00
C GLY A 592 16.40 21.04 8.49
N ALA A 593 17.08 19.94 8.87
CA ALA A 593 17.45 19.72 10.26
C ALA A 593 18.41 20.83 10.76
N PRO A 594 18.07 21.59 11.83
CA PRO A 594 18.88 22.70 12.31
C PRO A 594 20.28 22.31 12.79
N ALA A 595 20.42 21.10 13.36
CA ALA A 595 21.69 20.57 13.86
C ALA A 595 21.70 19.04 13.90
N PHE A 596 22.88 18.43 13.74
CA PHE A 596 23.05 16.97 13.76
C PHE A 596 22.60 16.31 15.07
N TRP A 597 22.80 16.96 16.22
CA TRP A 597 22.37 16.39 17.51
C TRP A 597 20.85 16.22 17.60
N GLN A 598 20.06 17.04 16.90
CA GLN A 598 18.59 16.90 16.86
C GLN A 598 18.17 15.67 16.07
N LEU A 599 18.87 15.39 14.96
CA LEU A 599 18.69 14.15 14.21
C LEU A 599 19.02 12.92 15.06
N VAL A 600 20.15 12.96 15.78
CA VAL A 600 20.55 11.88 16.70
C VAL A 600 19.50 11.70 17.80
N LEU A 601 18.97 12.79 18.37
CA LEU A 601 17.93 12.71 19.40
C LEU A 601 16.67 12.01 18.86
N VAL A 602 16.16 12.46 17.72
CA VAL A 602 14.87 12.00 17.15
C VAL A 602 14.96 10.61 16.55
N VAL A 603 16.05 10.27 15.87
CA VAL A 603 16.18 9.06 15.05
C VAL A 603 17.05 7.97 15.70
N ALA A 604 17.88 8.33 16.69
CA ALA A 604 18.70 7.37 17.42
C ALA A 604 18.30 7.22 18.89
N VAL A 605 18.31 8.30 19.68
CA VAL A 605 18.12 8.23 21.14
C VAL A 605 16.69 7.83 21.51
N VAL A 606 15.68 8.54 20.99
CA VAL A 606 14.28 8.28 21.36
C VAL A 606 13.85 6.86 20.96
N PRO A 607 14.11 6.38 19.72
CA PRO A 607 13.83 4.99 19.34
C PRO A 607 14.61 3.97 20.16
N ALA A 608 15.92 4.17 20.38
CA ALA A 608 16.76 3.23 21.14
C ALA A 608 16.26 3.02 22.57
N ILE A 609 15.57 3.99 23.18
CA ILE A 609 14.97 3.82 24.50
C ILE A 609 13.58 3.19 24.39
N CYS A 610 12.71 3.76 23.56
CA CYS A 610 11.30 3.36 23.50
C CYS A 610 11.14 1.93 22.95
N GLU A 611 11.85 1.62 21.86
CA GLU A 611 11.77 0.32 21.19
C GLU A 611 12.42 -0.77 22.04
N GLU A 612 13.54 -0.49 22.73
CA GLU A 612 14.16 -1.49 23.61
C GLU A 612 13.29 -1.80 24.84
N ILE A 613 12.63 -0.80 25.43
CA ILE A 613 11.66 -1.02 26.52
C ILE A 613 10.49 -1.90 26.04
N ALA A 614 9.94 -1.62 24.86
CA ALA A 614 8.80 -2.37 24.33
C ALA A 614 9.19 -3.79 23.89
N PHE A 615 10.17 -3.91 22.99
CA PHE A 615 10.49 -5.17 22.33
C PHE A 615 11.41 -6.07 23.16
N ARG A 616 12.43 -5.52 23.83
CA ARG A 616 13.42 -6.30 24.63
C ARG A 616 13.06 -6.36 26.11
N GLY A 617 12.38 -5.34 26.62
CA GLY A 617 11.74 -5.39 27.93
C GLY A 617 10.51 -6.27 27.89
N PHE A 618 9.35 -5.69 27.58
CA PHE A 618 8.06 -6.36 27.76
C PHE A 618 7.87 -7.60 26.87
N ILE A 619 8.02 -7.45 25.54
CA ILE A 619 7.67 -8.51 24.57
C ILE A 619 8.62 -9.71 24.69
N LEU A 620 9.94 -9.47 24.68
CA LEU A 620 10.94 -10.53 24.84
C LEU A 620 10.74 -11.29 26.15
N SER A 621 10.56 -10.58 27.28
CA SER A 621 10.34 -11.21 28.59
C SER A 621 9.13 -12.14 28.59
N GLY A 622 8.06 -11.80 27.87
CA GLY A 622 6.90 -12.69 27.79
C GLY A 622 7.12 -13.91 26.89
N PHE A 623 7.84 -13.75 25.78
CA PHE A 623 8.19 -14.89 24.93
C PHE A 623 9.23 -15.84 25.54
N ARG A 624 9.97 -15.43 26.59
CA ARG A 624 10.88 -16.31 27.34
C ARG A 624 10.16 -17.51 27.98
N HIS A 625 8.85 -17.42 28.18
CA HIS A 625 8.00 -18.52 28.65
C HIS A 625 7.68 -19.59 27.58
N LEU A 626 8.15 -19.43 26.32
CA LEU A 626 8.07 -20.48 25.29
C LEU A 626 9.02 -21.66 25.55
N GLY A 627 9.91 -21.57 26.55
CA GLY A 627 10.87 -22.62 26.91
C GLY A 627 12.11 -22.70 25.99
N HIS A 628 12.28 -21.75 25.07
CA HIS A 628 13.45 -21.72 24.18
C HIS A 628 13.90 -20.29 23.84
N LYS A 629 15.07 -19.87 24.36
CA LYS A 629 15.57 -18.49 24.23
C LYS A 629 15.62 -17.97 22.80
N TYR A 630 16.04 -18.80 21.84
CA TYR A 630 16.18 -18.37 20.45
C TYR A 630 14.80 -18.14 19.79
N ARG A 631 13.75 -18.85 20.23
CA ARG A 631 12.39 -18.58 19.76
C ARG A 631 11.90 -17.24 20.32
N ALA A 632 12.19 -16.96 21.59
CA ALA A 632 11.85 -15.69 22.21
C ALA A 632 12.53 -14.50 21.53
N ILE A 633 13.83 -14.63 21.24
CA ILE A 633 14.61 -13.62 20.51
C ILE A 633 14.03 -13.41 19.11
N PHE A 634 13.76 -14.50 18.38
CA PHE A 634 13.23 -14.41 17.03
C PHE A 634 11.87 -13.70 16.98
N TYR A 635 10.91 -14.08 17.83
CA TYR A 635 9.58 -13.45 17.81
C TYR A 635 9.62 -11.98 18.25
N SER A 636 10.41 -11.63 19.26
CA SER A 636 10.63 -10.23 19.65
C SER A 636 11.23 -9.42 18.49
N ALA A 637 12.26 -9.95 17.82
CA ALA A 637 12.90 -9.31 16.68
C ALA A 637 11.98 -9.18 15.46
N LEU A 638 11.08 -10.15 15.24
CA LEU A 638 10.07 -10.10 14.20
C LEU A 638 9.07 -8.96 14.44
N PHE A 639 8.52 -8.83 15.65
CA PHE A 639 7.65 -7.70 16.01
C PHE A 639 8.37 -6.35 15.88
N PHE A 640 9.65 -6.30 16.26
CA PHE A 640 10.48 -5.11 16.09
C PHE A 640 10.63 -4.74 14.60
N GLY A 641 10.97 -5.69 13.74
CA GLY A 641 11.05 -5.48 12.29
C GLY A 641 9.72 -4.98 11.71
N LEU A 642 8.61 -5.69 11.97
CA LEU A 642 7.27 -5.37 11.45
C LEU A 642 6.73 -4.01 11.90
N SER A 643 7.26 -3.41 12.97
CA SER A 643 6.83 -2.07 13.43
C SER A 643 7.27 -0.92 12.52
N HIS A 644 8.20 -1.19 11.58
CA HIS A 644 8.71 -0.23 10.62
C HIS A 644 7.81 -0.15 9.37
N VAL A 645 7.72 1.04 8.76
CA VAL A 645 6.83 1.29 7.61
C VAL A 645 7.45 0.84 6.29
N ILE A 646 8.78 0.97 6.19
CA ILE A 646 9.52 0.70 4.96
C ILE A 646 9.98 -0.76 4.97
N LEU A 647 9.59 -1.55 3.95
CA LEU A 647 9.88 -2.98 3.86
C LEU A 647 11.37 -3.29 4.02
N GLN A 648 12.23 -2.51 3.36
CA GLN A 648 13.68 -2.65 3.42
C GLN A 648 14.20 -2.51 4.86
N GLN A 649 13.61 -1.56 5.61
CA GLN A 649 13.93 -1.36 7.01
C GLN A 649 13.39 -2.48 7.89
N GLN A 650 12.19 -3.02 7.61
CA GLN A 650 11.63 -4.14 8.37
C GLN A 650 12.56 -5.36 8.36
N ILE A 651 13.11 -5.73 7.19
CA ILE A 651 14.01 -6.87 7.03
C ILE A 651 15.31 -6.65 7.83
N VAL A 652 15.97 -5.52 7.62
CA VAL A 652 17.25 -5.21 8.27
C VAL A 652 17.06 -5.07 9.79
N ALA A 653 16.01 -4.39 10.24
CA ALA A 653 15.70 -4.21 11.66
C ALA A 653 15.41 -5.54 12.36
N CYS A 654 14.72 -6.49 11.71
CA CYS A 654 14.51 -7.83 12.26
C CYS A 654 15.85 -8.53 12.52
N LEU A 655 16.77 -8.53 11.55
CA LEU A 655 18.08 -9.20 11.68
C LEU A 655 18.98 -8.55 12.73
N VAL A 656 19.09 -7.22 12.73
CA VAL A 656 19.76 -6.48 13.81
C VAL A 656 19.08 -6.74 15.15
N GLY A 657 17.76 -6.91 15.12
CA GLY A 657 16.98 -7.15 16.31
C GLY A 657 17.22 -8.49 16.98
N VAL A 658 17.59 -9.52 16.21
CA VAL A 658 18.06 -10.81 16.72
C VAL A 658 19.38 -10.65 17.47
N VAL A 659 20.31 -9.84 16.93
CA VAL A 659 21.59 -9.54 17.58
C VAL A 659 21.39 -8.84 18.92
N ILE A 660 20.57 -7.78 18.94
CA ILE A 660 20.24 -7.05 20.16
C ILE A 660 19.56 -7.97 21.18
N GLY A 661 18.59 -8.78 20.74
CA GLY A 661 17.90 -9.73 21.61
C GLY A 661 18.84 -10.76 22.24
N LEU A 662 19.82 -11.25 21.48
CA LEU A 662 20.86 -12.14 22.02
C LEU A 662 21.67 -11.44 23.12
N VAL A 663 22.15 -10.23 22.88
CA VAL A 663 22.92 -9.47 23.87
C VAL A 663 22.09 -9.21 25.13
N VAL A 664 20.83 -8.82 25.00
CA VAL A 664 19.95 -8.56 26.14
C VAL A 664 19.67 -9.83 26.95
N VAL A 665 19.38 -10.97 26.30
CA VAL A 665 19.18 -12.26 27.00
C VAL A 665 20.45 -12.65 27.76
N GLN A 666 21.61 -12.53 27.13
CA GLN A 666 22.88 -12.95 27.73
C GLN A 666 23.35 -12.03 28.86
N THR A 667 23.02 -10.74 28.79
CA THR A 667 23.39 -9.77 29.84
C THR A 667 22.33 -9.61 30.94
N GLY A 668 21.10 -10.07 30.70
CA GLY A 668 19.97 -9.91 31.61
C GLY A 668 19.57 -8.45 31.84
N SER A 669 19.91 -7.55 30.91
CA SER A 669 19.73 -6.10 31.02
C SER A 669 19.39 -5.47 29.67
N ILE A 670 18.46 -4.52 29.62
CA ILE A 670 18.19 -3.76 28.38
C ILE A 670 19.27 -2.76 28.01
N TRP A 671 20.04 -2.26 28.98
CA TRP A 671 20.99 -1.15 28.75
C TRP A 671 22.05 -1.44 27.67
N PRO A 672 22.67 -2.64 27.59
CA PRO A 672 23.51 -3.00 26.46
C PRO A 672 22.78 -2.95 25.10
N GLY A 673 21.51 -3.34 25.07
CA GLY A 673 20.66 -3.25 23.87
C GLY A 673 20.39 -1.80 23.46
N VAL A 674 20.03 -0.95 24.42
CA VAL A 674 19.85 0.51 24.22
C VAL A 674 21.13 1.14 23.67
N LEU A 675 22.29 0.80 24.26
CA LEU A 675 23.58 1.31 23.81
C LEU A 675 23.93 0.84 22.39
N PHE A 676 23.73 -0.43 22.09
CA PHE A 676 23.92 -0.98 20.75
C PHE A 676 23.06 -0.22 19.73
N HIS A 677 21.77 -0.10 20.02
CA HIS A 677 20.78 0.50 19.13
C HIS A 677 21.10 1.99 18.87
N LEU A 678 21.42 2.74 19.93
CA LEU A 678 21.85 4.13 19.83
C LEU A 678 23.06 4.28 18.91
N ILE A 679 24.12 3.48 19.12
CA ILE A 679 25.34 3.54 18.31
C ILE A 679 25.02 3.16 16.86
N HIS A 680 24.24 2.11 16.64
CA HIS A 680 23.87 1.64 15.31
C HIS A 680 23.13 2.73 14.50
N ASN A 681 22.12 3.36 15.09
CA ASN A 681 21.35 4.41 14.41
C ASN A 681 22.19 5.68 14.21
N THR A 682 23.04 6.03 15.19
CA THR A 682 23.96 7.17 15.07
C THR A 682 24.97 6.96 13.94
N LEU A 683 25.55 5.77 13.81
CA LEU A 683 26.43 5.42 12.70
C LEU A 683 25.71 5.48 11.35
N GLY A 684 24.46 5.00 11.28
CA GLY A 684 23.64 5.12 10.08
C GLY A 684 23.42 6.59 9.66
N LEU A 685 23.14 7.48 10.61
CA LEU A 685 23.02 8.92 10.34
C LEU A 685 24.35 9.53 9.90
N LEU A 686 25.47 9.14 10.51
CA LEU A 686 26.80 9.61 10.12
C LEU A 686 27.16 9.19 8.70
N VAL A 687 26.93 7.92 8.34
CA VAL A 687 27.15 7.41 6.99
C VAL A 687 26.28 8.16 6.00
N ALA A 688 24.98 8.35 6.28
CA ALA A 688 24.09 9.11 5.41
C ALA A 688 24.57 10.55 5.16
N GLN A 689 25.14 11.23 6.17
CA GLN A 689 25.67 12.59 6.03
C GLN A 689 27.01 12.67 5.27
N VAL A 690 27.85 11.65 5.39
CA VAL A 690 29.19 11.60 4.78
C VAL A 690 29.12 11.04 3.35
N SER A 691 28.18 10.14 3.06
CA SER A 691 28.03 9.42 1.80
C SER A 691 28.06 10.35 0.57
N GLY A 692 27.29 11.45 0.59
CA GLY A 692 27.27 12.44 -0.50
C GLY A 692 28.49 13.37 -0.60
N LYS A 693 29.45 13.25 0.33
CA LYS A 693 30.69 14.07 0.38
C LYS A 693 31.95 13.27 0.04
N VAL A 694 31.85 11.93 -0.08
CA VAL A 694 32.98 11.08 -0.44
C VAL A 694 33.15 11.12 -1.95
N THR A 695 33.97 12.04 -2.43
CA THR A 695 34.34 12.16 -3.85
C THR A 695 35.70 11.51 -4.12
N PRO A 696 36.01 11.13 -5.38
CA PRO A 696 37.33 10.63 -5.75
C PRO A 696 38.48 11.53 -5.28
N GLN A 697 38.30 12.86 -5.34
CA GLN A 697 39.31 13.84 -4.89
C GLN A 697 39.55 13.81 -3.36
N LEU A 698 38.55 13.42 -2.56
CA LEU A 698 38.71 13.27 -1.11
C LEU A 698 39.52 12.01 -0.78
N LEU A 699 39.30 10.92 -1.54
CA LEU A 699 40.05 9.67 -1.39
C LEU A 699 41.52 9.83 -1.79
N ASP A 700 41.81 10.68 -2.78
CA ASP A 700 43.18 11.05 -3.13
C ASP A 700 43.90 11.81 -2.01
N ARG A 701 43.16 12.66 -1.27
CA ARG A 701 43.70 13.39 -0.10
C ARG A 701 43.90 12.49 1.13
N TRP A 702 43.11 11.44 1.26
CA TRP A 702 43.12 10.52 2.40
C TRP A 702 43.15 9.07 1.92
N PRO A 703 44.30 8.57 1.45
CA PRO A 703 44.39 7.24 0.84
C PRO A 703 44.03 6.10 1.80
N ALA A 704 44.10 6.32 3.12
CA ALA A 704 43.62 5.37 4.13
C ALA A 704 42.09 5.14 4.06
N LEU A 705 41.30 6.16 3.71
CA LEU A 705 39.85 6.02 3.52
C LEU A 705 39.54 5.14 2.30
N ALA A 706 40.39 5.16 1.28
CA ALA A 706 40.23 4.34 0.08
C ALA A 706 40.35 2.84 0.37
N TRP A 707 40.98 2.43 1.47
CA TRP A 707 40.98 1.04 1.94
C TRP A 707 39.65 0.64 2.58
N LEU A 708 38.91 1.61 3.13
CA LEU A 708 37.68 1.37 3.87
C LEU A 708 36.45 1.40 2.97
N VAL A 709 36.38 2.40 2.09
CA VAL A 709 35.19 2.73 1.32
C VAL A 709 35.50 2.95 -0.15
N SER A 710 34.49 2.77 -1.00
CA SER A 710 34.52 3.06 -2.43
C SER A 710 33.34 3.97 -2.81
N PRO A 711 33.54 4.92 -3.72
CA PRO A 711 32.44 5.71 -4.26
C PRO A 711 31.55 4.83 -5.15
N SER A 712 30.27 5.12 -5.15
CA SER A 712 29.21 4.48 -5.94
C SER A 712 28.20 5.53 -6.41
N ASP A 713 27.39 5.21 -7.42
CA ASP A 713 26.40 6.15 -7.97
C ASP A 713 25.36 6.57 -6.92
N ASP A 714 25.04 5.70 -5.96
CA ASP A 714 24.12 5.95 -4.83
C ASP A 714 24.83 6.45 -3.55
N GLY A 715 26.12 6.80 -3.62
CA GLY A 715 26.90 7.33 -2.50
C GLY A 715 28.14 6.50 -2.14
N MET A 716 28.33 6.18 -0.86
CA MET A 716 29.52 5.48 -0.35
C MET A 716 29.19 4.04 0.03
N LEU A 717 30.00 3.08 -0.43
CA LEU A 717 29.93 1.68 -0.03
C LEU A 717 31.19 1.24 0.71
N PHE A 718 31.05 0.37 1.71
CA PHE A 718 32.19 -0.30 2.33
C PHE A 718 32.77 -1.37 1.40
N ARG A 719 34.11 -1.47 1.35
CA ARG A 719 34.76 -2.49 0.52
C ARG A 719 34.57 -3.89 1.09
N TRP A 720 34.44 -4.89 0.22
CA TRP A 720 34.23 -6.29 0.61
C TRP A 720 35.23 -6.84 1.65
N PRO A 721 36.56 -6.57 1.59
CA PRO A 721 37.49 -7.02 2.63
C PRO A 721 37.14 -6.47 4.03
N VAL A 722 36.66 -5.22 4.11
CA VAL A 722 36.21 -4.62 5.36
C VAL A 722 34.92 -5.28 5.82
N VAL A 723 33.95 -5.47 4.92
CA VAL A 723 32.70 -6.16 5.22
C VAL A 723 32.97 -7.54 5.82
N VAL A 724 33.81 -8.36 5.17
CA VAL A 724 34.16 -9.71 5.64
C VAL A 724 34.89 -9.67 6.98
N ALA A 725 35.92 -8.83 7.14
CA ALA A 725 36.66 -8.71 8.39
C ALA A 725 35.74 -8.24 9.54
N SER A 726 34.84 -7.30 9.26
CA SER A 726 33.85 -6.79 10.19
C SER A 726 32.86 -7.89 10.62
N GLY A 727 32.41 -8.72 9.68
CA GLY A 727 31.54 -9.86 9.95
C GLY A 727 32.21 -10.91 10.83
N LEU A 728 33.47 -11.27 10.55
CA LEU A 728 34.23 -12.22 11.37
C LEU A 728 34.45 -11.71 12.80
N ALA A 729 34.81 -10.43 12.94
CA ALA A 729 34.99 -9.82 14.25
C ALA A 729 33.66 -9.70 15.04
N ALA A 730 32.55 -9.39 14.36
CA ALA A 730 31.23 -9.41 14.97
C ALA A 730 30.84 -10.83 15.43
N CYS A 731 31.09 -11.86 14.63
CA CYS A 731 30.88 -13.26 15.00
C CYS A 731 31.70 -13.66 16.24
N ALA A 732 32.96 -13.23 16.33
CA ALA A 732 33.80 -13.49 17.51
C ALA A 732 33.24 -12.85 18.78
N LEU A 733 32.80 -11.58 18.70
CA LEU A 733 32.16 -10.88 19.81
C LEU A 733 30.82 -11.53 20.20
N LEU A 734 30.01 -11.94 19.22
CA LEU A 734 28.75 -12.66 19.48
C LEU A 734 29.00 -14.03 20.14
N ALA A 735 30.02 -14.76 19.70
CA ALA A 735 30.42 -16.02 20.34
C ALA A 735 30.88 -15.80 21.79
N TRP A 736 31.57 -14.68 22.08
CA TRP A 736 31.90 -14.30 23.44
C TRP A 736 30.65 -14.01 24.28
N PHE A 737 29.69 -13.23 23.76
CA PHE A 737 28.41 -12.98 24.43
C PHE A 737 27.62 -14.29 24.68
N GLN A 738 27.64 -15.24 23.74
CA GLN A 738 26.99 -16.55 23.91
C GLN A 738 27.58 -17.40 25.03
N ARG A 739 28.87 -17.21 25.36
CA ARG A 739 29.55 -17.90 26.47
C ARG A 739 29.24 -17.29 27.83
N LEU A 740 28.67 -16.09 27.89
CA LEU A 740 28.27 -15.50 29.17
C LEU A 740 27.13 -16.33 29.80
N PRO A 741 27.17 -16.55 31.13
CA PRO A 741 26.07 -17.19 31.83
C PRO A 741 24.84 -16.28 31.77
N TYR A 742 23.68 -16.86 31.48
CA TYR A 742 22.41 -16.15 31.44
C TYR A 742 21.40 -16.80 32.39
N SER A 743 20.46 -16.01 32.91
CA SER A 743 19.39 -16.52 33.78
C SER A 743 18.33 -17.24 32.96
N LYS A 744 18.21 -18.55 33.15
CA LYS A 744 17.19 -19.38 32.51
C LYS A 744 15.81 -19.14 33.14
N SER A 745 14.76 -19.30 32.35
CA SER A 745 13.39 -19.37 32.87
C SER A 745 13.10 -20.78 33.40
N SER A 746 12.11 -20.93 34.28
CA SER A 746 11.65 -22.24 34.75
C SER A 746 11.26 -23.18 33.60
N GLU A 747 10.71 -22.63 32.53
CA GLU A 747 10.30 -23.35 31.33
C GLU A 747 11.50 -23.80 30.51
N GLU A 748 12.55 -22.98 30.42
CA GLU A 748 13.82 -23.37 29.78
C GLU A 748 14.53 -24.46 30.55
N GLU A 749 14.56 -24.37 31.88
CA GLU A 749 15.11 -25.41 32.75
C GLU A 749 14.36 -26.73 32.59
N ARG A 750 13.02 -26.69 32.54
CA ARG A 750 12.18 -27.87 32.30
C ARG A 750 12.42 -28.46 30.91
N HIS A 751 12.54 -27.63 29.89
CA HIS A 751 12.79 -28.08 28.52
C HIS A 751 14.18 -28.74 28.39
N GLU A 752 15.21 -28.15 28.99
CA GLU A 752 16.54 -28.78 29.04
C GLU A 752 16.52 -30.10 29.82
N ALA A 753 15.76 -30.19 30.92
CA ALA A 753 15.62 -31.42 31.68
C ALA A 753 14.95 -32.53 30.84
N LEU A 754 13.93 -32.19 30.04
CA LEU A 754 13.29 -33.12 29.12
C LEU A 754 14.25 -33.61 28.02
N LEU A 755 15.06 -32.71 27.46
CA LEU A 755 16.07 -33.07 26.46
C LEU A 755 17.15 -34.01 27.05
N ARG A 756 17.63 -33.72 28.26
CA ARG A 756 18.58 -34.61 28.94
C ARG A 756 17.97 -35.97 29.26
N ALA A 757 16.69 -36.02 29.64
CA ALA A 757 16.00 -37.27 29.89
C ALA A 757 15.86 -38.12 28.61
N SER A 758 15.59 -37.50 27.46
CA SER A 758 15.56 -38.21 26.18
C SER A 758 16.93 -38.70 25.71
N GLU A 759 18.01 -38.00 26.05
CA GLU A 759 19.39 -38.43 25.73
C GLU A 759 19.90 -39.56 26.62
N THR A 760 19.26 -39.80 27.77
CA THR A 760 19.63 -40.91 28.67
C THR A 760 18.85 -42.20 28.44
N ASP A 761 17.79 -42.16 27.62
CA ASP A 761 16.97 -43.32 27.22
C ASP A 761 17.41 -43.93 25.86
N ASP A 762 18.34 -43.27 25.14
CA ASP A 762 19.10 -43.79 23.98
C ASP A 762 20.50 -44.27 24.44
#